data_AF-A0A661J601-F1
#
_entry.id   AF-A0A661J601-F1
#
_cell.length_a   1.000
_cell.length_b   1.000
_cell.length_c   1.000
_cell.angle_alpha   90.00
_cell.angle_beta   90.00
_cell.angle_gamma   90.00
#
_symmetry.space_group_name_H-M   'P 1'
#
loop_
_entity.id
_entity.type
_entity.pdbx_description
1 polymer ?
#
loop_
_entity_poly.entity_id
_entity_poly.type
_entity_poly.pdbx_seq_one_letter_code
_entity_poly.pdbx_strand_id
1 'polypeptide(L)'
;MAKLKDIYPLGIINNPNKGFLQLLESFFTRTFFEPHIKDRLGLKGMRYALGDWEGLLIKVQNRKGIYGLIFLGTEQESLASGLELIHGNFAIHYFPNKDEKILDRLSTYEQILRLNPEFEDLMSNPPKDIEHPLKFQFIVGKIILTLNQKEECLFISLQSLKKWKEVQANGLVFPDKDGKLVEIVPKGGVDRDIPAFAISWSLFDKLIQMIAYQLKKMPDYAILKSRPGYFYHIKKQKQAEIIISNDIKEQILSIGFNLEEKEKNQNLLEKWLFNFFPCDFSESTSLPTKIIWKRTSQNLFPVRGNPLWWKTASWEKDSDVSSFQIFGKQYRPSLIIITGFLGSGKTTLLNRLIKYKTEQNERIAVIQNELGETSLDGKILTGDYMITEMEGGCLCCTLLGDLRGAIKKLCYEFYPDLIVIETTGIADPQPILDEIPYLKFLVRFDSLITVIDGANLMETIDKYPVIKAQIKAADFLLLNKSEMIDKVSIDNAKNLIKAINPHSIIITTSHANVNPRLLFATQKDIESFFIDEKEILKKDISSSNKNCIKHQGLDIVTQAIENFTIKLQGIFDEKALINFLGDLSSSVYRLKGIVRLKGKPNPLFLQFVSGRFEFIQFLKKEPKPNILVFIGQGLKKDILKSSLEKCLTK
;
A
#
# COMPACT_ATOMS: atom_id res chain seq x y z
N MET A 1 -16.56 13.20 -7.17
CA MET A 1 -15.48 13.49 -6.19
C MET A 1 -15.60 12.49 -5.07
N ALA A 2 -14.48 12.04 -4.48
CA ALA A 2 -14.53 11.16 -3.32
C ALA A 2 -14.86 12.00 -2.08
N LYS A 3 -15.83 11.56 -1.28
CA LYS A 3 -16.14 12.17 0.02
C LYS A 3 -15.17 11.65 1.07
N LEU A 4 -14.97 12.40 2.16
CA LEU A 4 -14.07 11.98 3.25
C LEU A 4 -14.45 10.59 3.79
N LYS A 5 -15.76 10.31 3.92
CA LYS A 5 -16.30 8.99 4.29
C LYS A 5 -15.92 7.83 3.34
N ASP A 6 -15.62 8.11 2.07
CA ASP A 6 -15.16 7.09 1.12
C ASP A 6 -13.67 6.75 1.35
N ILE A 7 -12.95 7.67 2.00
CA ILE A 7 -11.57 7.50 2.42
C ILE A 7 -11.51 6.81 3.79
N TYR A 8 -12.35 7.25 4.71
CA TYR A 8 -12.43 6.74 6.07
C TYR A 8 -13.90 6.54 6.49
N PRO A 9 -14.44 5.31 6.44
CA PRO A 9 -15.87 5.06 6.64
C PRO A 9 -16.29 4.88 8.10
N LEU A 10 -15.34 4.83 9.05
CA LEU A 10 -15.61 4.39 10.43
C LEU A 10 -16.10 5.49 11.38
N GLY A 11 -16.13 6.75 10.94
CA GLY A 11 -16.54 7.90 11.77
C GLY A 11 -15.51 8.23 12.86
N ILE A 12 -15.01 9.46 12.85
CA ILE A 12 -14.07 10.03 13.82
C ILE A 12 -14.80 10.47 15.10
N ILE A 13 -16.06 10.88 15.00
CA ILE A 13 -16.84 11.44 16.13
C ILE A 13 -16.91 10.49 17.34
N ASN A 14 -17.08 9.18 17.10
CA ASN A 14 -17.25 8.20 18.17
C ASN A 14 -15.97 7.96 18.98
N ASN A 15 -14.81 8.11 18.35
CA ASN A 15 -13.50 8.00 19.01
C ASN A 15 -12.50 8.91 18.30
N PRO A 16 -12.44 10.20 18.66
CA PRO A 16 -11.61 11.17 17.95
C PRO A 16 -10.12 10.81 17.92
N ASN A 17 -9.56 10.36 19.05
CA ASN A 17 -8.15 9.96 19.15
C ASN A 17 -7.80 8.89 18.12
N LYS A 18 -8.52 7.76 18.15
CA LYS A 18 -8.31 6.66 17.19
C LYS A 18 -8.67 7.07 15.77
N GLY A 19 -9.69 7.89 15.60
CA GLY A 19 -10.21 8.31 14.30
C GLY A 19 -9.22 9.16 13.51
N PHE A 20 -8.59 10.15 14.14
CA PHE A 20 -7.58 10.97 13.47
C PHE A 20 -6.32 10.18 13.11
N LEU A 21 -5.88 9.27 13.99
CA LEU A 21 -4.79 8.36 13.69
C LEU A 21 -5.11 7.53 12.44
N GLN A 22 -6.24 6.83 12.45
CA GLN A 22 -6.65 5.97 11.34
C GLN A 22 -6.93 6.75 10.05
N LEU A 23 -7.39 8.00 10.13
CA LEU A 23 -7.55 8.86 8.97
C LEU A 23 -6.20 9.14 8.30
N LEU A 24 -5.20 9.58 9.09
CA LEU A 24 -3.86 9.85 8.59
C LEU A 24 -3.19 8.58 8.05
N GLU A 25 -3.32 7.47 8.78
CA GLU A 25 -2.89 6.15 8.33
C GLU A 25 -3.55 5.77 7.01
N SER A 26 -4.86 5.97 6.86
CA SER A 26 -5.60 5.64 5.63
C SER A 26 -5.09 6.44 4.45
N PHE A 27 -4.77 7.73 4.64
CA PHE A 27 -4.14 8.52 3.59
C PHE A 27 -2.79 7.92 3.20
N PHE A 28 -1.87 7.73 4.12
CA PHE A 28 -0.56 7.19 3.75
C PHE A 28 -0.66 5.79 3.14
N THR A 29 -1.40 4.89 3.79
CA THR A 29 -1.64 3.53 3.35
C THR A 29 -2.07 3.53 1.88
N ARG A 30 -3.19 4.19 1.54
CA ARG A 30 -3.72 4.24 0.17
C ARG A 30 -2.72 4.82 -0.83
N THR A 31 -1.94 5.85 -0.45
CA THR A 31 -0.91 6.41 -1.34
C THR A 31 0.29 5.49 -1.52
N PHE A 32 0.71 4.77 -0.50
CA PHE A 32 1.78 3.77 -0.60
C PHE A 32 1.34 2.53 -1.41
N PHE A 33 0.02 2.24 -1.47
CA PHE A 33 -0.57 1.26 -2.41
C PHE A 33 -0.57 1.73 -3.87
N GLU A 34 -0.20 2.98 -4.15
CA GLU A 34 -0.07 3.54 -5.49
C GLU A 34 1.38 4.00 -5.75
N PRO A 35 2.32 3.08 -6.06
CA PRO A 35 3.76 3.39 -6.13
C PRO A 35 4.11 4.60 -7.01
N HIS A 36 3.42 4.81 -8.12
CA HIS A 36 3.66 5.97 -8.99
C HIS A 36 3.27 7.29 -8.33
N ILE A 37 2.21 7.30 -7.53
CA ILE A 37 1.81 8.46 -6.75
C ILE A 37 2.77 8.65 -5.59
N LYS A 38 3.11 7.57 -4.87
CA LYS A 38 4.13 7.59 -3.82
C LYS A 38 5.44 8.22 -4.32
N ASP A 39 5.96 7.73 -5.45
CA ASP A 39 7.22 8.19 -6.03
C ASP A 39 7.12 9.61 -6.60
N ARG A 40 6.02 9.97 -7.25
CA ARG A 40 5.76 11.35 -7.73
C ARG A 40 5.67 12.35 -6.58
N LEU A 41 5.05 11.95 -5.47
CA LEU A 41 5.02 12.72 -4.24
C LEU A 41 6.39 12.72 -3.54
N GLY A 42 7.35 11.92 -3.98
CA GLY A 42 8.66 11.81 -3.33
C GLY A 42 8.57 11.16 -1.94
N LEU A 43 7.55 10.34 -1.68
CA LEU A 43 7.47 9.46 -0.53
C LEU A 43 8.30 8.20 -0.84
N LYS A 44 9.25 7.83 0.02
CA LYS A 44 10.17 6.71 -0.21
C LYS A 44 9.84 5.49 0.64
N GLY A 45 9.49 5.73 1.90
CA GLY A 45 9.20 4.68 2.88
C GLY A 45 8.25 5.20 3.95
N MET A 46 7.47 4.29 4.54
CA MET A 46 6.68 4.52 5.74
C MET A 46 6.82 3.31 6.63
N ARG A 47 6.85 3.53 7.94
CA ARG A 47 6.78 2.49 8.96
C ARG A 47 5.92 2.99 10.11
N TYR A 48 5.13 2.12 10.72
CA TYR A 48 4.45 2.43 11.98
C TYR A 48 5.48 2.44 13.11
N ALA A 49 5.43 3.44 13.99
CA ALA A 49 6.19 3.37 15.22
C ALA A 49 5.59 2.23 16.07
N LEU A 50 6.34 1.15 16.28
CA LEU A 50 5.90 0.01 17.10
C LEU A 50 6.15 0.33 18.57
N GLY A 51 5.10 0.44 19.38
CA GLY A 51 5.19 0.77 20.82
C GLY A 51 3.95 1.52 21.30
N ASP A 52 4.04 2.26 22.41
CA ASP A 52 2.95 3.11 22.92
C ASP A 52 2.85 4.48 22.21
N TRP A 53 3.67 4.71 21.18
CA TRP A 53 3.60 5.92 20.37
C TRP A 53 2.66 5.69 19.19
N GLU A 54 1.47 6.26 19.27
CA GLU A 54 0.57 6.33 18.13
C GLU A 54 1.17 7.29 17.07
N GLY A 55 1.94 6.75 16.11
CA GLY A 55 2.65 7.57 15.14
C GLY A 55 3.25 6.85 13.93
N LEU A 56 3.70 7.64 12.96
CA LEU A 56 4.20 7.19 11.66
C LEU A 56 5.62 7.72 11.41
N LEU A 57 6.53 6.83 11.02
CA LEU A 57 7.85 7.18 10.49
C LEU A 57 7.79 7.25 8.97
N ILE A 58 8.24 8.36 8.38
CA ILE A 58 8.09 8.66 6.95
C ILE A 58 9.41 9.13 6.36
N LYS A 59 9.79 8.53 5.24
CA LYS A 59 10.98 8.88 4.47
C LYS A 59 10.57 9.66 3.21
N VAL A 60 11.18 10.82 2.98
CA VAL A 60 10.91 11.68 1.81
C VAL A 60 12.17 11.86 0.95
N GLN A 61 12.01 12.05 -0.37
CA GLN A 61 13.07 12.02 -1.39
C GLN A 61 14.13 13.11 -1.23
N ASN A 62 13.76 14.27 -0.69
CA ASN A 62 14.64 15.46 -0.63
C ASN A 62 15.27 15.69 0.75
N ARG A 63 15.24 14.67 1.63
CA ARG A 63 15.83 14.72 2.97
C ARG A 63 16.50 13.40 3.30
N LYS A 64 17.73 13.43 3.82
CA LYS A 64 18.44 12.20 4.20
C LYS A 64 17.94 11.66 5.55
N GLY A 65 17.34 12.48 6.39
CA GLY A 65 16.69 12.05 7.62
C GLY A 65 15.36 11.34 7.40
N ILE A 66 14.73 10.99 8.51
CA ILE A 66 13.40 10.37 8.63
C ILE A 66 12.50 11.32 9.40
N TYR A 67 11.26 11.47 8.96
CA TYR A 67 10.25 12.21 9.70
C TYR A 67 9.48 11.28 10.64
N GLY A 68 9.10 11.78 11.81
CA GLY A 68 8.09 11.15 12.67
C GLY A 68 6.85 12.03 12.75
N LEU A 69 5.66 11.45 12.63
CA LEU A 69 4.40 12.09 12.97
C LEU A 69 3.84 11.38 14.19
N ILE A 70 3.92 12.02 15.36
CA ILE A 70 3.48 11.44 16.64
C ILE A 70 2.20 12.14 17.06
N PHE A 71 1.16 11.37 17.37
CA PHE A 71 -0.13 11.90 17.79
C PHE A 71 -0.04 12.46 19.21
N LEU A 72 -0.56 13.68 19.40
CA LEU A 72 -0.55 14.41 20.66
C LEU A 72 -1.92 14.40 21.36
N GLY A 73 -2.97 13.92 20.69
CA GLY A 73 -4.34 13.91 21.20
C GLY A 73 -5.28 14.82 20.42
N THR A 74 -6.56 14.82 20.85
CA THR A 74 -7.60 15.66 20.27
C THR A 74 -8.06 16.80 21.16
N GLU A 75 -8.47 17.90 20.54
CA GLU A 75 -9.15 19.03 21.19
C GLU A 75 -10.50 19.27 20.50
N GLN A 76 -11.50 19.72 21.25
CA GLN A 76 -12.81 20.12 20.72
C GLN A 76 -13.00 21.63 20.91
N GLU A 77 -13.48 22.29 19.86
CA GLU A 77 -13.79 23.73 19.85
C GLU A 77 -15.26 23.94 19.49
N SER A 78 -16.03 24.53 20.40
CA SER A 78 -17.42 24.94 20.17
C SER A 78 -17.48 26.43 19.86
N LEU A 79 -17.89 26.78 18.65
CA LEU A 79 -18.06 28.18 18.24
C LEU A 79 -19.43 28.70 18.70
N ALA A 80 -19.53 29.99 19.00
CA ALA A 80 -20.76 30.66 19.47
C ALA A 80 -21.98 30.51 18.53
N SER A 81 -21.75 30.06 17.29
CA SER A 81 -22.78 29.75 16.28
C SER A 81 -23.33 28.32 16.35
N GLY A 82 -22.92 27.50 17.33
CA GLY A 82 -23.28 26.08 17.43
C GLY A 82 -22.51 25.16 16.48
N LEU A 83 -21.45 25.66 15.83
CA LEU A 83 -20.56 24.87 15.00
C LEU A 83 -19.48 24.25 15.89
N GLU A 84 -19.41 22.93 15.90
CA GLU A 84 -18.39 22.18 16.64
C GLU A 84 -17.31 21.64 15.71
N LEU A 85 -16.06 21.91 16.09
CA LEU A 85 -14.86 21.48 15.40
C LEU A 85 -14.06 20.56 16.31
N ILE A 86 -13.44 19.56 15.70
CA ILE A 86 -12.55 18.62 16.39
C ILE A 86 -11.18 18.70 15.73
N HIS A 87 -10.14 18.83 16.54
CA HIS A 87 -8.75 18.94 16.13
C HIS A 87 -7.99 17.68 16.53
N GLY A 88 -7.31 17.05 15.58
CA GLY A 88 -6.29 16.03 15.84
C GLY A 88 -4.89 16.64 15.70
N ASN A 89 -4.12 16.61 16.79
CA ASN A 89 -2.80 17.24 16.87
C ASN A 89 -1.68 16.21 16.67
N PHE A 90 -0.71 16.53 15.81
CA PHE A 90 0.45 15.67 15.54
C PHE A 90 1.75 16.48 15.63
N ALA A 91 2.72 16.03 16.44
CA ALA A 91 4.07 16.58 16.41
C ALA A 91 4.82 16.07 15.17
N ILE A 92 5.53 16.97 14.50
CA ILE A 92 6.47 16.63 13.44
C ILE A 92 7.85 16.52 14.05
N HIS A 93 8.42 15.33 14.02
CA HIS A 93 9.81 15.05 14.36
C HIS A 93 10.63 14.95 13.08
N TYR A 94 11.88 15.40 13.09
CA TYR A 94 12.83 15.18 12.01
C TYR A 94 14.13 14.62 12.56
N PHE A 95 14.37 13.35 12.32
CA PHE A 95 15.56 12.60 12.73
C PHE A 95 16.58 12.66 11.59
N PRO A 96 17.57 13.57 11.63
CA PRO A 96 18.52 13.74 10.53
C PRO A 96 19.47 12.54 10.43
N ASN A 97 20.08 12.34 9.27
CA ASN A 97 21.20 11.40 9.16
C ASN A 97 22.48 11.98 9.79
N LYS A 98 23.43 11.12 10.18
CA LYS A 98 24.70 11.53 10.84
C LYS A 98 25.53 12.51 10.01
N ASP A 99 25.37 12.48 8.68
CA ASP A 99 26.10 13.30 7.72
C ASP A 99 25.34 14.57 7.27
N GLU A 100 24.18 14.85 7.84
CA GLU A 100 23.44 16.07 7.51
C GLU A 100 23.90 17.26 8.34
N LYS A 101 24.26 18.35 7.66
CA LYS A 101 24.65 19.65 8.28
C LYS A 101 23.61 20.25 9.25
N ILE A 102 22.37 19.75 9.21
CA ILE A 102 21.33 20.20 10.15
C ILE A 102 21.55 19.62 11.55
N LEU A 103 22.28 18.51 11.68
CA LEU A 103 22.63 17.90 12.95
C LEU A 103 23.40 18.90 13.84
N ASP A 104 24.37 19.62 13.26
CA ASP A 104 25.18 20.64 13.95
C ASP A 104 24.36 21.84 14.47
N ARG A 105 23.10 21.94 14.05
CA ARG A 105 22.17 23.02 14.41
C ARG A 105 21.07 22.60 15.38
N LEU A 106 20.96 21.29 15.63
CA LEU A 106 20.12 20.74 16.68
C LEU A 106 20.77 20.96 18.05
N SER A 107 19.98 20.82 19.12
CA SER A 107 20.51 20.91 20.48
C SER A 107 21.65 19.91 20.70
N THR A 108 22.59 20.26 21.57
CA THR A 108 23.70 19.37 21.93
C THR A 108 23.18 18.00 22.40
N TYR A 109 22.03 17.97 23.09
CA TYR A 109 21.38 16.73 23.51
C TYR A 109 20.87 15.88 22.33
N GLU A 110 20.18 16.49 21.36
CA GLU A 110 19.73 15.82 20.13
C GLU A 110 20.92 15.29 19.31
N GLN A 111 22.05 16.02 19.30
CA GLN A 111 23.29 15.58 18.65
C GLN A 111 23.86 14.32 19.32
N ILE A 112 24.00 14.32 20.64
CA ILE A 112 24.47 13.16 21.42
C ILE A 112 23.54 11.96 21.17
N LEU A 113 22.23 12.19 21.25
CA LEU A 113 21.23 11.15 21.06
C LEU A 113 21.32 10.53 19.67
N ARG A 114 21.49 11.35 18.61
CA ARG A 114 21.61 10.86 17.24
C ARG A 114 22.90 10.07 16.98
N LEU A 115 23.99 10.47 17.64
CA LEU A 115 25.30 9.83 17.50
C LEU A 115 25.41 8.51 18.28
N ASN A 116 24.51 8.27 19.23
CA ASN A 116 24.42 7.00 19.96
C ASN A 116 24.34 5.81 18.97
N PRO A 117 25.20 4.78 19.11
CA PRO A 117 25.15 3.56 18.29
C PRO A 117 23.77 2.89 18.25
N GLU A 118 23.01 2.97 19.35
CA GLU A 118 21.68 2.34 19.51
C GLU A 118 20.53 3.20 18.95
N PHE A 119 20.82 4.35 18.33
CA PHE A 119 19.76 5.27 17.86
C PHE A 119 18.77 4.61 16.88
N GLU A 120 19.26 3.77 15.96
CA GLU A 120 18.40 3.09 14.98
C GLU A 120 17.52 2.01 15.65
N ASP A 121 18.00 1.40 16.73
CA ASP A 121 17.24 0.44 17.54
C ASP A 121 16.18 1.15 18.37
N LEU A 122 16.53 2.30 18.98
CA LEU A 122 15.58 3.18 19.67
C LEU A 122 14.46 3.66 18.74
N MET A 123 14.79 3.97 17.48
CA MET A 123 13.82 4.34 16.45
C MET A 123 12.94 3.15 16.01
N SER A 124 13.49 1.93 16.03
CA SER A 124 12.79 0.73 15.57
C SER A 124 11.88 0.10 16.62
N ASN A 125 12.28 0.18 17.89
CA ASN A 125 11.61 -0.45 19.04
C ASN A 125 11.58 0.53 20.24
N PRO A 126 10.81 1.63 20.18
CA PRO A 126 10.70 2.55 21.29
C PRO A 126 10.15 1.84 22.55
N PRO A 127 10.86 1.87 23.71
CA PRO A 127 10.32 1.38 24.97
C PRO A 127 8.98 2.01 25.36
N LYS A 128 8.15 1.24 26.07
CA LYS A 128 6.79 1.56 26.51
C LYS A 128 6.66 2.72 27.52
N ASP A 129 7.75 3.44 27.81
CA ASP A 129 7.77 4.44 28.87
C ASP A 129 7.52 5.87 28.34
N ILE A 130 6.81 6.67 29.14
CA ILE A 130 6.49 8.08 28.87
C ILE A 130 7.77 8.94 28.85
N GLU A 131 8.82 8.53 29.56
CA GLU A 131 10.11 9.24 29.64
C GLU A 131 11.04 8.99 28.45
N HIS A 132 10.60 8.28 27.42
CA HIS A 132 11.46 7.95 26.28
C HIS A 132 12.01 9.23 25.59
N PRO A 133 13.34 9.31 25.36
CA PRO A 133 14.01 10.53 24.94
C PRO A 133 13.55 11.11 23.59
N LEU A 134 13.15 10.32 22.58
CA LEU A 134 12.70 10.87 21.29
C LEU A 134 11.27 11.47 21.31
N LYS A 135 10.46 11.20 22.35
CA LYS A 135 9.06 11.67 22.41
C LYS A 135 8.93 13.19 22.37
N PHE A 136 9.92 13.90 22.92
CA PHE A 136 9.92 15.36 22.99
C PHE A 136 11.09 16.00 22.24
N GLN A 137 11.93 15.19 21.60
CA GLN A 137 13.14 15.64 20.90
C GLN A 137 12.95 15.57 19.39
N PHE A 138 13.76 16.32 18.65
CA PHE A 138 13.67 16.43 17.19
C PHE A 138 12.38 17.06 16.66
N ILE A 139 11.56 17.67 17.52
CA ILE A 139 10.32 18.35 17.10
C ILE A 139 10.70 19.57 16.25
N VAL A 140 10.08 19.70 15.09
CA VAL A 140 10.28 20.81 14.14
C VAL A 140 8.99 21.56 13.81
N GLY A 141 7.83 21.06 14.25
CA GLY A 141 6.54 21.69 14.01
C GLY A 141 5.38 20.80 14.44
N LYS A 142 4.17 21.25 14.10
CA LYS A 142 2.90 20.58 14.44
C LYS A 142 1.99 20.54 13.23
N ILE A 143 1.33 19.42 13.01
CA ILE A 143 0.23 19.25 12.06
C ILE A 143 -1.07 19.19 12.84
N ILE A 144 -2.06 19.93 12.37
CA ILE A 144 -3.40 19.94 12.96
C ILE A 144 -4.39 19.57 11.88
N LEU A 145 -5.07 18.44 12.07
CA LEU A 145 -6.21 18.05 11.24
C LEU A 145 -7.49 18.52 11.92
N THR A 146 -8.30 19.30 11.23
CA THR A 146 -9.58 19.79 11.77
C THR A 146 -10.74 19.29 10.93
N LEU A 147 -11.77 18.79 11.62
CA LEU A 147 -13.03 18.32 11.02
C LEU A 147 -14.21 19.00 11.72
N ASN A 148 -15.33 19.12 11.01
CA ASN A 148 -16.61 19.40 11.65
C ASN A 148 -17.28 18.10 12.15
N GLN A 149 -18.28 18.22 13.03
CA GLN A 149 -19.08 17.10 13.52
C GLN A 149 -19.75 16.24 12.44
N LYS A 150 -19.88 16.71 11.20
CA LYS A 150 -20.45 15.91 10.10
C LYS A 150 -19.39 15.19 9.27
N GLU A 151 -18.10 15.44 9.55
CA GLU A 151 -16.96 14.91 8.78
C GLU A 151 -17.04 15.24 7.28
N GLU A 152 -17.61 16.42 6.97
CA GLU A 152 -17.83 16.88 5.61
C GLU A 152 -16.68 17.76 5.12
N CYS A 153 -16.09 18.54 6.02
CA CYS A 153 -14.93 19.38 5.73
C CYS A 153 -13.67 18.84 6.40
N LEU A 154 -12.53 19.02 5.73
CA LEU A 154 -11.20 18.69 6.26
C LEU A 154 -10.27 19.88 6.10
N PHE A 155 -9.70 20.34 7.21
CA PHE A 155 -8.57 21.26 7.20
C PHE A 155 -7.32 20.55 7.66
N ILE A 156 -6.19 20.86 7.01
CA ILE A 156 -4.86 20.46 7.44
C ILE A 156 -4.02 21.72 7.62
N SER A 157 -3.44 21.89 8.81
CA SER A 157 -2.64 23.05 9.17
C SER A 157 -1.23 22.67 9.59
N LEU A 158 -0.22 23.41 9.12
CA LEU A 158 1.16 23.35 9.59
C LEU A 158 1.43 24.55 10.47
N GLN A 159 1.71 24.33 11.75
CA GLN A 159 2.17 25.36 12.68
C GLN A 159 3.64 25.11 13.03
N SER A 160 4.51 26.10 12.84
CA SER A 160 5.94 25.99 13.16
C SER A 160 6.62 27.37 13.23
N LEU A 161 7.72 27.45 13.98
CA LEU A 161 8.61 28.61 13.99
C LEU A 161 9.43 28.68 12.69
N LYS A 162 9.59 29.87 12.11
CA LYS A 162 10.51 30.07 10.97
C LYS A 162 11.95 29.67 11.32
N LYS A 163 12.37 30.01 12.54
CA LYS A 163 13.61 29.58 13.16
C LYS A 163 13.30 29.15 14.58
N TRP A 164 13.62 27.91 14.93
CA TRP A 164 13.50 27.42 16.30
C TRP A 164 14.84 27.61 16.98
N LYS A 165 14.87 28.54 17.94
CA LYS A 165 16.08 28.89 18.68
C LYS A 165 15.96 28.46 20.13
N GLU A 166 17.03 27.93 20.69
CA GLU A 166 17.17 27.62 22.12
C GLU A 166 18.50 28.15 22.63
N VAL A 167 18.48 28.78 23.80
CA VAL A 167 19.62 29.48 24.40
C VAL A 167 19.87 28.92 25.80
N GLN A 168 21.12 28.58 26.11
CA GLN A 168 21.51 28.04 27.41
C GLN A 168 21.81 29.17 28.39
N ALA A 169 20.91 29.41 29.36
CA ALA A 169 21.02 30.52 30.30
C ALA A 169 22.27 30.47 31.17
N ASN A 170 22.72 29.25 31.49
CA ASN A 170 23.86 28.98 32.37
C ASN A 170 25.04 28.33 31.63
N GLY A 171 24.94 28.18 30.31
CA GLY A 171 25.87 27.36 29.53
C GLY A 171 25.65 25.86 29.72
N LEU A 172 26.40 25.07 28.97
CA LEU A 172 26.33 23.61 28.93
C LEU A 172 27.75 23.07 29.03
N VAL A 173 28.03 22.31 30.09
CA VAL A 173 29.34 21.71 30.37
C VAL A 173 29.24 20.18 30.39
N PHE A 174 30.23 19.50 29.82
CA PHE A 174 30.33 18.03 29.81
C PHE A 174 31.72 17.59 30.27
N PRO A 175 31.85 16.48 31.01
CA PRO A 175 33.14 15.88 31.28
C PRO A 175 33.76 15.34 29.99
N ASP A 176 35.03 15.62 29.74
CA ASP A 176 35.82 14.97 28.69
C ASP A 176 36.21 13.54 29.09
N LYS A 177 37.03 12.89 28.25
CA LYS A 177 37.48 11.50 28.49
C LYS A 177 38.28 11.33 29.79
N ASP A 178 38.86 12.41 30.30
CA ASP A 178 39.66 12.44 31.53
C ASP A 178 38.85 12.98 32.74
N GLY A 179 37.54 13.19 32.56
CA GLY A 179 36.64 13.67 33.60
C GLY A 179 36.68 15.18 33.84
N LYS A 180 37.44 15.94 33.02
CA LYS A 180 37.53 17.40 33.14
C LYS A 180 36.30 18.04 32.49
N LEU A 181 35.66 18.97 33.19
CA LEU A 181 34.52 19.70 32.66
C LEU A 181 34.95 20.65 31.53
N VAL A 182 34.37 20.45 30.35
CA VAL A 182 34.55 21.26 29.14
C VAL A 182 33.24 21.97 28.82
N GLU A 183 33.32 23.28 28.57
CA GLU A 183 32.19 24.08 28.11
C GLU A 183 31.92 23.78 26.62
N ILE A 184 30.73 23.26 26.34
CA ILE A 184 30.26 22.93 24.99
C ILE A 184 29.42 24.07 24.42
N VAL A 185 28.55 24.66 25.26
CA VAL A 185 27.77 25.86 24.92
C VAL A 185 28.04 26.92 25.97
N PRO A 186 28.51 28.13 25.60
CA PRO A 186 28.77 29.16 26.56
C PRO A 186 27.49 29.68 27.22
N LYS A 187 27.62 30.35 28.36
CA LYS A 187 26.51 31.05 29.00
C LYS A 187 25.86 32.06 28.04
N GLY A 188 24.56 31.96 27.81
CA GLY A 188 23.82 32.76 26.82
C GLY A 188 24.05 32.32 25.37
N GLY A 189 24.79 31.23 25.16
CA GLY A 189 25.08 30.63 23.86
C GLY A 189 23.85 29.95 23.26
N VAL A 190 23.83 29.88 21.94
CA VAL A 190 22.78 29.21 21.17
C VAL A 190 23.07 27.72 21.13
N ASP A 191 22.16 26.92 21.67
CA ASP A 191 22.26 25.45 21.67
C ASP A 191 21.52 24.85 20.49
N ARG A 192 20.41 25.48 20.08
CA ARG A 192 19.62 25.07 18.91
C ARG A 192 19.31 26.28 18.04
N ASP A 193 19.45 26.15 16.73
CA ASP A 193 18.95 27.12 15.75
C ASP A 193 18.65 26.39 14.44
N ILE A 194 17.43 25.91 14.26
CA ILE A 194 17.01 25.20 13.05
C ILE A 194 15.97 25.98 12.24
N PRO A 195 15.94 25.88 10.90
CA PRO A 195 14.88 26.42 10.06
C PRO A 195 13.63 25.51 10.12
N ALA A 196 12.99 25.46 11.29
CA ALA A 196 11.93 24.51 11.66
C ALA A 196 10.76 24.46 10.66
N PHE A 197 10.24 25.63 10.23
CA PHE A 197 9.17 25.68 9.23
C PHE A 197 9.59 25.07 7.88
N ALA A 198 10.82 25.33 7.42
CA ALA A 198 11.32 24.81 6.15
C ALA A 198 11.57 23.29 6.19
N ILE A 199 11.97 22.76 7.36
CA ILE A 199 12.08 21.32 7.58
C ILE A 199 10.70 20.69 7.57
N SER A 200 9.74 21.24 8.32
CA SER A 200 8.37 20.75 8.39
C SER A 200 7.65 20.79 7.04
N TRP A 201 7.88 21.85 6.25
CA TRP A 201 7.29 22.03 4.92
C TRP A 201 7.60 20.86 3.97
N SER A 202 8.77 20.24 4.08
CA SER A 202 9.19 19.15 3.18
C SER A 202 8.38 17.86 3.34
N LEU A 203 7.67 17.71 4.47
CA LEU A 203 6.68 16.64 4.69
C LEU A 203 5.27 17.15 4.44
N PHE A 204 4.96 18.36 4.93
CA PHE A 204 3.63 18.94 4.85
C PHE A 204 3.16 19.14 3.41
N ASP A 205 4.05 19.55 2.50
CA ASP A 205 3.74 19.67 1.08
C ASP A 205 3.28 18.32 0.48
N LYS A 206 3.81 17.20 0.97
CA LYS A 206 3.43 15.84 0.50
C LYS A 206 2.07 15.45 1.03
N LEU A 207 1.79 15.78 2.28
CA LEU A 207 0.49 15.54 2.90
C LEU A 207 -0.64 16.27 2.17
N ILE A 208 -0.44 17.55 1.83
CA ILE A 208 -1.43 18.32 1.06
C ILE A 208 -1.69 17.64 -0.29
N GLN A 209 -0.63 17.30 -1.02
CA GLN A 209 -0.75 16.68 -2.34
C GLN A 209 -1.38 15.29 -2.28
N MET A 210 -1.05 14.50 -1.24
CA MET A 210 -1.65 13.20 -0.96
C MET A 210 -3.15 13.32 -0.70
N ILE A 211 -3.57 14.24 0.18
CA ILE A 211 -4.98 14.47 0.49
C ILE A 211 -5.74 14.94 -0.75
N ALA A 212 -5.18 15.89 -1.49
CA ALA A 212 -5.76 16.40 -2.74
C ALA A 212 -5.94 15.29 -3.79
N TYR A 213 -4.94 14.41 -3.93
CA TYR A 213 -5.00 13.26 -4.82
C TYR A 213 -6.14 12.31 -4.45
N GLN A 214 -6.25 11.93 -3.18
CA GLN A 214 -7.24 10.95 -2.74
C GLN A 214 -8.67 11.48 -2.76
N LEU A 215 -8.86 12.76 -2.41
CA LEU A 215 -10.16 13.42 -2.55
C LEU A 215 -10.50 13.71 -4.02
N LYS A 216 -9.52 13.58 -4.93
CA LYS A 216 -9.61 13.96 -6.36
C LYS A 216 -10.07 15.41 -6.51
N LYS A 217 -9.56 16.28 -5.65
CA LYS A 217 -9.99 17.68 -5.53
C LYS A 217 -8.83 18.57 -5.10
N MET A 218 -8.76 19.77 -5.67
CA MET A 218 -7.87 20.83 -5.21
C MET A 218 -8.35 21.42 -3.89
N PRO A 219 -7.45 21.94 -3.03
CA PRO A 219 -7.88 22.71 -1.88
C PRO A 219 -8.77 23.89 -2.27
N ASP A 220 -9.86 24.07 -1.52
CA ASP A 220 -10.80 25.17 -1.70
C ASP A 220 -10.23 26.47 -1.10
N TYR A 221 -9.44 26.34 -0.02
CA TYR A 221 -8.87 27.45 0.74
C TYR A 221 -7.43 27.17 1.12
N ALA A 222 -6.63 28.24 1.17
CA ALA A 222 -5.28 28.19 1.72
C ALA A 222 -4.94 29.54 2.36
N ILE A 223 -4.47 29.55 3.60
CA ILE A 223 -4.11 30.78 4.31
C ILE A 223 -2.80 30.60 5.06
N LEU A 224 -1.85 31.51 4.83
CA LEU A 224 -0.61 31.62 5.59
C LEU A 224 -0.69 32.84 6.49
N LYS A 225 -0.53 32.62 7.79
CA LYS A 225 -0.51 33.65 8.82
C LYS A 225 0.81 33.63 9.58
N SER A 226 1.14 34.74 10.21
CA SER A 226 2.31 34.85 11.07
C SER A 226 2.07 35.79 12.24
N ARG A 227 2.71 35.47 13.36
CA ARG A 227 2.74 36.28 14.58
C ARG A 227 4.18 36.35 15.13
N PRO A 228 4.48 37.23 16.09
CA PRO A 228 5.74 37.16 16.84
C PRO A 228 5.96 35.74 17.38
N GLY A 229 7.16 35.21 17.20
CA GLY A 229 7.52 33.89 17.67
C GLY A 229 8.15 33.96 19.06
N TYR A 230 8.82 32.89 19.43
CA TYR A 230 9.47 32.76 20.73
C TYR A 230 10.73 31.90 20.62
N PHE A 231 11.57 31.94 21.65
CA PHE A 231 12.67 31.01 21.85
C PHE A 231 12.72 30.56 23.31
N TYR A 232 13.38 29.44 23.55
CA TYR A 232 13.53 28.90 24.90
C TYR A 232 14.85 29.36 25.52
N HIS A 233 14.76 29.80 26.77
CA HIS A 233 15.90 30.09 27.63
C HIS A 233 16.01 28.97 28.67
N ILE A 234 16.93 28.04 28.43
CA ILE A 234 17.08 26.80 29.21
C ILE A 234 17.92 27.11 30.46
N LYS A 235 17.32 27.00 31.65
CA LYS A 235 18.00 27.22 32.94
C LYS A 235 18.63 25.94 33.49
N LYS A 236 17.93 24.81 33.36
CA LYS A 236 18.35 23.43 33.72
C LYS A 236 17.63 22.42 32.80
N GLN A 237 18.06 21.15 32.78
CA GLN A 237 17.53 20.06 31.90
C GLN A 237 16.00 19.85 31.88
N LYS A 238 15.22 20.46 32.78
CA LYS A 238 13.74 20.43 32.80
C LYS A 238 13.09 21.79 33.11
N GLN A 239 13.85 22.88 33.08
CA GLN A 239 13.38 24.23 33.37
C GLN A 239 13.74 25.16 32.20
N ALA A 240 12.74 25.49 31.39
CA ALA A 240 12.86 26.44 30.30
C ALA A 240 11.88 27.59 30.49
N GLU A 241 12.33 28.80 30.17
CA GLU A 241 11.50 30.00 30.11
C GLU A 241 11.28 30.38 28.63
N ILE A 242 10.05 30.75 28.28
CA ILE A 242 9.71 31.14 26.92
C ILE A 242 9.85 32.65 26.80
N ILE A 243 10.63 33.11 25.82
CA ILE A 243 10.82 34.53 25.58
C ILE A 243 10.21 34.87 24.21
N ILE A 244 9.17 35.71 24.22
CA ILE A 244 8.54 36.23 23.00
C ILE A 244 9.53 37.16 22.29
N SER A 245 9.67 37.01 20.98
CA SER A 245 10.58 37.79 20.15
C SER A 245 9.91 38.22 18.85
N ASN A 246 10.09 39.49 18.49
CA ASN A 246 9.66 40.00 17.18
C ASN A 246 10.56 39.56 16.02
N ASP A 247 11.81 39.18 16.32
CA ASP A 247 12.81 38.73 15.33
C ASP A 247 12.58 37.29 14.89
N ILE A 248 11.94 36.50 15.76
CA ILE A 248 11.44 35.18 15.44
C ILE A 248 9.99 35.30 15.00
N LYS A 249 9.60 34.51 13.99
CA LYS A 249 8.22 34.45 13.52
C LYS A 249 7.69 33.05 13.69
N GLU A 250 6.52 32.94 14.28
CA GLU A 250 5.70 31.73 14.19
C GLU A 250 4.77 31.86 12.99
N GLN A 251 4.55 30.76 12.28
CA GLN A 251 3.68 30.71 11.12
C GLN A 251 2.71 29.54 11.20
N ILE A 252 1.50 29.77 10.71
CA ILE A 252 0.52 28.71 10.47
C ILE A 252 0.05 28.78 9.01
N LEU A 253 0.16 27.65 8.30
CA LEU A 253 -0.40 27.46 6.97
C LEU A 253 -1.56 26.48 7.05
N SER A 254 -2.78 26.95 6.81
CA SER A 254 -3.99 26.13 6.86
C SER A 254 -4.57 25.93 5.47
N ILE A 255 -4.88 24.68 5.12
CA ILE A 255 -5.41 24.25 3.82
C ILE A 255 -6.75 23.56 4.06
N GLY A 256 -7.81 23.99 3.35
CA GLY A 256 -9.17 23.48 3.51
C GLY A 256 -9.70 22.73 2.29
N PHE A 257 -10.44 21.65 2.53
CA PHE A 257 -11.12 20.82 1.53
C PHE A 257 -12.61 20.64 1.88
N ASN A 258 -13.44 20.57 0.83
CA ASN A 258 -14.86 20.23 0.87
C ASN A 258 -15.74 21.18 1.69
N LEU A 259 -15.62 22.48 1.44
CA LEU A 259 -16.64 23.46 1.85
C LEU A 259 -17.73 23.48 0.77
N GLU A 260 -18.84 22.75 0.96
CA GLU A 260 -19.98 22.86 0.03
C GLU A 260 -20.59 24.27 0.09
N GLU A 261 -20.89 24.87 -1.07
CA GLU A 261 -21.44 26.25 -1.22
C GLU A 261 -22.87 26.43 -0.68
N LYS A 262 -23.48 25.39 -0.12
CA LYS A 262 -24.87 25.40 0.32
C LYS A 262 -24.97 25.39 1.84
N GLU A 263 -24.61 26.48 2.52
CA GLU A 263 -25.12 26.77 3.89
C GLU A 263 -24.62 28.12 4.45
N LYS A 264 -25.38 28.68 5.41
CA LYS A 264 -25.00 29.85 6.24
C LYS A 264 -23.65 29.69 6.98
N ASN A 265 -23.12 28.47 7.04
CA ASN A 265 -21.93 28.07 7.80
C ASN A 265 -20.59 28.32 7.09
N GLN A 266 -20.57 28.55 5.78
CA GLN A 266 -19.32 28.78 5.03
C GLN A 266 -18.62 30.06 5.51
N ASN A 267 -19.36 31.15 5.70
CA ASN A 267 -18.83 32.39 6.27
C ASN A 267 -18.27 32.20 7.69
N LEU A 268 -18.85 31.29 8.47
CA LEU A 268 -18.40 30.99 9.83
C LEU A 268 -17.10 30.19 9.84
N LEU A 269 -16.98 29.17 8.98
CA LEU A 269 -15.74 28.40 8.82
C LEU A 269 -14.60 29.25 8.25
N GLU A 270 -14.89 30.14 7.28
CA GLU A 270 -13.92 31.11 6.81
C GLU A 270 -13.48 32.06 7.93
N LYS A 271 -14.43 32.63 8.69
CA LYS A 271 -14.14 33.52 9.81
C LYS A 271 -13.32 32.82 10.91
N TRP A 272 -13.66 31.58 11.23
CA TRP A 272 -12.85 30.74 12.11
C TRP A 272 -11.45 30.56 11.54
N LEU A 273 -11.31 30.15 10.28
CA LEU A 273 -10.02 29.94 9.63
C LEU A 273 -9.15 31.21 9.63
N PHE A 274 -9.76 32.40 9.50
CA PHE A 274 -9.05 33.68 9.65
C PHE A 274 -8.49 33.87 11.06
N ASN A 275 -9.23 33.50 12.09
CA ASN A 275 -8.85 33.66 13.49
C ASN A 275 -8.02 32.50 14.05
N PHE A 276 -8.08 31.31 13.44
CA PHE A 276 -7.50 30.07 13.95
C PHE A 276 -5.96 30.12 14.01
N PHE A 277 -5.40 30.36 15.18
CA PHE A 277 -3.96 30.28 15.42
C PHE A 277 -3.75 29.79 16.86
N PRO A 278 -3.79 28.47 17.08
CA PRO A 278 -3.70 27.93 18.43
C PRO A 278 -2.41 28.37 19.13
N CYS A 279 -2.47 28.52 20.45
CA CYS A 279 -1.34 28.89 21.28
C CYS A 279 -1.01 27.69 22.17
N ASP A 280 0.24 27.22 22.14
CA ASP A 280 0.66 26.06 22.94
C ASP A 280 1.04 26.46 24.38
N PHE A 281 0.88 27.74 24.77
CA PHE A 281 1.22 28.24 26.11
C PHE A 281 0.03 28.89 26.81
N SER A 282 0.01 28.78 28.13
CA SER A 282 -1.09 29.21 29.02
C SER A 282 -1.29 30.73 29.15
N GLU A 283 -0.57 31.55 28.38
CA GLU A 283 -0.70 33.01 28.46
C GLU A 283 -1.93 33.50 27.70
N SER A 284 -2.76 34.28 28.41
CA SER A 284 -4.01 34.90 27.94
C SER A 284 -3.81 36.06 26.96
N THR A 285 -2.59 36.31 26.51
CA THR A 285 -2.22 37.41 25.61
C THR A 285 -2.34 36.96 24.15
N SER A 286 -3.42 37.38 23.49
CA SER A 286 -3.57 37.18 22.05
C SER A 286 -2.49 37.96 21.28
N LEU A 287 -1.52 37.23 20.73
CA LEU A 287 -0.48 37.84 19.90
C LEU A 287 -1.06 38.35 18.58
N PRO A 288 -0.68 39.55 18.12
CA PRO A 288 -1.18 40.12 16.88
C PRO A 288 -0.78 39.23 15.70
N THR A 289 -1.80 38.77 14.96
CA THR A 289 -1.63 37.89 13.81
C THR A 289 -1.77 38.67 12.52
N LYS A 290 -0.81 38.50 11.60
CA LYS A 290 -0.81 39.08 10.26
C LYS A 290 -1.04 37.98 9.22
N ILE A 291 -2.00 38.19 8.32
CA ILE A 291 -2.17 37.37 7.12
C ILE A 291 -1.05 37.74 6.14
N ILE A 292 -0.20 36.77 5.81
CA ILE A 292 0.86 36.95 4.81
C ILE A 292 0.29 36.71 3.43
N TRP A 293 -0.52 35.65 3.29
CA TRP A 293 -1.05 35.22 2.01
C TRP A 293 -2.35 34.42 2.21
N LYS A 294 -3.29 34.53 1.28
CA LYS A 294 -4.53 33.75 1.28
C LYS A 294 -5.04 33.46 -0.13
N ARG A 295 -5.75 32.35 -0.28
CA ARG A 295 -6.56 31.96 -1.45
C ARG A 295 -7.94 31.52 -0.96
N THR A 296 -8.97 32.02 -1.61
CA THR A 296 -10.37 31.66 -1.37
C THR A 296 -11.00 31.19 -2.69
N SER A 297 -12.18 30.57 -2.62
CA SER A 297 -12.98 30.16 -3.78
C SER A 297 -13.26 31.30 -4.77
N GLN A 298 -13.28 32.55 -4.31
CA GLN A 298 -13.59 33.74 -5.12
C GLN A 298 -12.38 34.33 -5.87
N ASN A 299 -11.13 34.04 -5.44
CA ASN A 299 -9.91 34.57 -6.07
C ASN A 299 -9.06 33.43 -6.64
N LEU A 300 -9.36 33.06 -7.89
CA LEU A 300 -8.77 31.91 -8.59
C LEU A 300 -7.31 32.11 -9.07
N PHE A 301 -6.75 33.33 -9.01
CA PHE A 301 -5.40 33.64 -9.49
C PHE A 301 -4.50 34.31 -8.43
N PRO A 302 -3.27 33.85 -8.20
CA PRO A 302 -2.24 34.65 -7.55
C PRO A 302 -1.44 35.49 -8.55
N VAL A 303 -1.05 36.69 -8.11
CA VAL A 303 -0.02 37.55 -8.71
C VAL A 303 1.31 36.77 -8.80
N ARG A 304 2.00 36.80 -9.95
CA ARG A 304 3.28 36.12 -10.20
C ARG A 304 4.33 36.41 -9.11
N GLY A 305 5.07 35.39 -8.64
CA GLY A 305 6.29 35.55 -7.83
C GLY A 305 6.35 34.86 -6.46
N ASN A 306 5.36 34.05 -6.07
CA ASN A 306 5.36 33.39 -4.75
C ASN A 306 5.84 31.91 -4.85
N PRO A 307 6.86 31.50 -4.08
CA PRO A 307 7.37 30.11 -4.04
C PRO A 307 6.38 29.09 -3.44
N LEU A 308 5.25 29.53 -2.89
CA LEU A 308 4.18 28.66 -2.34
C LEU A 308 3.22 28.12 -3.40
N TRP A 309 3.52 28.26 -4.70
CA TRP A 309 2.70 27.65 -5.74
C TRP A 309 3.18 26.23 -6.10
N TRP A 310 2.28 25.28 -5.94
CA TRP A 310 2.31 23.96 -6.55
C TRP A 310 2.41 24.10 -8.07
N LYS A 311 3.56 23.75 -8.66
CA LYS A 311 3.53 23.16 -9.99
C LYS A 311 2.80 21.81 -9.89
N THR A 312 1.49 21.84 -9.68
CA THR A 312 0.61 20.88 -10.34
C THR A 312 0.57 21.25 -11.81
N ALA A 313 1.75 21.28 -12.43
CA ALA A 313 1.86 20.81 -13.78
C ALA A 313 1.27 19.40 -13.69
N SER A 314 0.03 19.33 -14.17
CA SER A 314 -0.29 18.31 -15.14
C SER A 314 -0.36 16.86 -14.63
N TRP A 315 -1.09 16.61 -13.54
CA TRP A 315 -1.74 15.29 -13.33
C TRP A 315 -2.51 14.86 -14.60
N GLU A 316 -3.05 15.83 -15.35
CA GLU A 316 -3.79 15.62 -16.60
C GLU A 316 -2.97 15.84 -17.89
N LYS A 317 -1.85 16.61 -17.84
CA LYS A 317 -1.24 17.19 -19.08
C LYS A 317 0.19 16.72 -19.43
N ASP A 318 1.02 16.28 -18.49
CA ASP A 318 2.35 15.71 -18.78
C ASP A 318 2.36 14.28 -18.28
N SER A 319 1.48 13.50 -18.90
CA SER A 319 1.70 12.08 -19.03
C SER A 319 2.90 11.87 -19.96
N ASP A 320 4.11 12.27 -19.53
CA ASP A 320 5.34 11.60 -19.93
C ASP A 320 5.38 10.22 -19.24
N VAL A 321 4.34 9.45 -19.57
CA VAL A 321 4.14 8.02 -19.35
C VAL A 321 5.10 7.21 -20.25
N SER A 322 6.02 7.92 -20.93
CA SER A 322 7.06 7.42 -21.81
C SER A 322 8.25 6.82 -21.04
N SER A 323 8.54 7.25 -19.81
CA SER A 323 9.78 6.83 -19.09
C SER A 323 9.58 5.86 -17.92
N PHE A 324 8.34 5.57 -17.51
CA PHE A 324 8.06 4.51 -16.54
C PHE A 324 6.94 3.62 -17.08
N GLN A 325 7.19 2.32 -17.11
CA GLN A 325 6.27 1.27 -17.58
C GLN A 325 5.05 1.16 -16.65
N ILE A 326 4.11 2.11 -16.74
CA ILE A 326 2.88 2.12 -15.95
C ILE A 326 1.81 1.32 -16.68
N PHE A 327 1.66 0.04 -16.35
CA PHE A 327 0.57 -0.80 -16.84
C PHE A 327 -0.27 -1.33 -15.66
N GLY A 328 -1.39 -0.66 -15.37
CA GLY A 328 -2.52 -1.28 -14.64
C GLY A 328 -2.30 -1.70 -13.18
N LYS A 329 -1.42 -1.06 -12.39
CA LYS A 329 -1.37 -1.30 -10.94
C LYS A 329 -2.56 -0.63 -10.22
N GLN A 330 -3.69 -1.33 -10.12
CA GLN A 330 -4.35 -1.45 -8.81
C GLN A 330 -3.63 -2.59 -8.09
N TYR A 331 -2.66 -2.28 -7.21
CA TYR A 331 -1.79 -3.31 -6.64
C TYR A 331 -2.41 -3.96 -5.40
N ARG A 332 -3.43 -4.77 -5.63
CA ARG A 332 -3.86 -5.81 -4.69
C ARG A 332 -3.00 -7.05 -4.97
N PRO A 333 -2.23 -7.59 -4.00
CA PRO A 333 -1.51 -8.85 -4.21
C PRO A 333 -2.43 -9.95 -4.70
N SER A 334 -1.90 -10.85 -5.53
CA SER A 334 -2.64 -12.04 -5.94
C SER A 334 -2.84 -12.93 -4.72
N LEU A 335 -4.02 -13.50 -4.54
CA LEU A 335 -4.29 -14.46 -3.48
C LEU A 335 -4.58 -15.83 -4.10
N ILE A 336 -3.82 -16.83 -3.70
CA ILE A 336 -4.02 -18.23 -4.08
C ILE A 336 -4.27 -19.06 -2.82
N ILE A 337 -5.19 -20.01 -2.93
CA ILE A 337 -5.46 -20.99 -1.87
C ILE A 337 -4.96 -22.35 -2.35
N ILE A 338 -4.19 -23.04 -1.52
CA ILE A 338 -3.75 -24.42 -1.72
C ILE A 338 -4.41 -25.29 -0.67
N THR A 339 -5.15 -26.30 -1.13
CA THR A 339 -5.84 -27.28 -0.28
C THR A 339 -5.63 -28.70 -0.82
N GLY A 340 -6.19 -29.69 -0.13
CA GLY A 340 -6.04 -31.10 -0.45
C GLY A 340 -5.83 -31.97 0.78
N PHE A 341 -6.16 -33.26 0.67
CA PHE A 341 -6.11 -34.19 1.80
C PHE A 341 -4.70 -34.38 2.39
N LEU A 342 -4.62 -34.96 3.59
CA LEU A 342 -3.33 -35.25 4.24
C LEU A 342 -2.44 -36.10 3.32
N GLY A 343 -1.15 -35.75 3.23
CA GLY A 343 -0.18 -36.49 2.41
C GLY A 343 -0.32 -36.32 0.89
N SER A 344 -1.19 -35.44 0.38
CA SER A 344 -1.38 -35.25 -1.07
C SER A 344 -0.23 -34.53 -1.78
N GLY A 345 0.63 -33.81 -1.05
CA GLY A 345 1.77 -33.07 -1.59
C GLY A 345 1.61 -31.54 -1.62
N LYS A 346 0.70 -30.97 -0.82
CA LYS A 346 0.48 -29.51 -0.69
C LYS A 346 1.78 -28.73 -0.40
N THR A 347 2.51 -29.12 0.63
CA THR A 347 3.77 -28.48 1.04
C THR A 347 4.84 -28.59 -0.05
N THR A 348 4.89 -29.71 -0.78
CA THR A 348 5.78 -29.87 -1.94
C THR A 348 5.44 -28.89 -3.05
N LEU A 349 4.15 -28.67 -3.33
CA LEU A 349 3.70 -27.65 -4.27
C LEU A 349 4.10 -26.26 -3.77
N LEU A 350 3.75 -25.90 -2.53
CA LEU A 350 4.05 -24.60 -1.93
C LEU A 350 5.55 -24.23 -2.04
N ASN A 351 6.45 -25.14 -1.66
CA ASN A 351 7.90 -24.89 -1.73
C ASN A 351 8.38 -24.63 -3.16
N ARG A 352 7.81 -25.32 -4.15
CA ARG A 352 8.12 -25.07 -5.56
C ARG A 352 7.62 -23.72 -6.04
N LEU A 353 6.43 -23.34 -5.60
CA LEU A 353 5.84 -22.04 -5.89
C LEU A 353 6.68 -20.90 -5.31
N ILE A 354 7.13 -21.04 -4.06
CA ILE A 354 8.02 -20.07 -3.41
C ILE A 354 9.29 -19.91 -4.23
N LYS A 355 9.99 -21.02 -4.52
CA LYS A 355 11.23 -21.00 -5.29
C LYS A 355 11.08 -20.31 -6.65
N TYR A 356 10.05 -20.70 -7.43
CA TYR A 356 9.81 -20.14 -8.77
C TYR A 356 9.57 -18.62 -8.74
N LYS A 357 8.86 -18.12 -7.73
CA LYS A 357 8.50 -16.71 -7.62
C LYS A 357 9.63 -15.86 -7.03
N THR A 358 10.37 -16.38 -6.05
CA THR A 358 11.60 -15.74 -5.56
C THR A 358 12.65 -15.60 -6.65
N GLU A 359 12.82 -16.61 -7.52
CA GLU A 359 13.69 -16.51 -8.72
C GLU A 359 13.27 -15.39 -9.70
N GLN A 360 12.03 -14.92 -9.60
CA GLN A 360 11.51 -13.80 -10.39
C GLN A 360 11.63 -12.44 -9.69
N ASN A 361 12.24 -12.38 -8.50
CA ASN A 361 12.28 -11.23 -7.60
C ASN A 361 10.87 -10.77 -7.15
N GLU A 362 9.91 -11.70 -7.04
CA GLU A 362 8.60 -11.42 -6.47
C GLU A 362 8.58 -11.76 -4.97
N ARG A 363 7.95 -10.89 -4.17
CA ARG A 363 7.74 -11.06 -2.73
C ARG A 363 6.54 -11.93 -2.44
N ILE A 364 6.72 -12.97 -1.63
CA ILE A 364 5.66 -13.94 -1.34
C ILE A 364 5.35 -13.97 0.15
N ALA A 365 4.09 -13.84 0.51
CA ALA A 365 3.62 -14.10 1.85
C ALA A 365 2.87 -15.44 1.89
N VAL A 366 3.15 -16.25 2.90
CA VAL A 366 2.48 -17.53 3.11
C VAL A 366 1.74 -17.50 4.45
N ILE A 367 0.46 -17.86 4.42
CA ILE A 367 -0.37 -18.09 5.60
C ILE A 367 -0.58 -19.60 5.70
N GLN A 368 0.04 -20.23 6.70
CA GLN A 368 -0.18 -21.64 6.99
C GLN A 368 -1.23 -21.78 8.09
N ASN A 369 -2.25 -22.58 7.82
CA ASN A 369 -3.24 -22.96 8.81
C ASN A 369 -2.98 -24.41 9.23
N GLU A 370 -2.27 -24.64 10.34
CA GLU A 370 -2.04 -25.98 10.94
C GLU A 370 -2.72 -26.14 12.31
N LEU A 371 -3.16 -27.37 12.62
CA LEU A 371 -3.54 -27.84 13.96
C LEU A 371 -2.48 -28.83 14.44
N GLY A 372 -1.64 -28.46 15.41
CA GLY A 372 -0.68 -29.38 16.06
C GLY A 372 0.61 -28.70 16.52
N GLU A 373 1.16 -29.13 17.65
CA GLU A 373 2.39 -28.59 18.28
C GLU A 373 3.66 -28.91 17.48
N THR A 374 4.41 -27.87 17.10
CA THR A 374 5.85 -27.84 16.68
C THR A 374 6.23 -28.61 15.40
N SER A 375 7.07 -28.13 14.47
CA SER A 375 8.01 -27.00 14.43
C SER A 375 8.54 -26.81 12.99
N LEU A 376 8.53 -25.56 12.51
CA LEU A 376 9.58 -24.96 11.67
C LEU A 376 9.46 -23.44 11.81
N ASP A 377 9.84 -22.96 13.00
CA ASP A 377 10.12 -21.58 13.39
C ASP A 377 9.15 -20.48 12.91
N GLY A 378 8.38 -19.96 13.88
CA GLY A 378 7.60 -18.74 13.74
C GLY A 378 8.40 -17.60 13.12
N LYS A 379 7.82 -16.96 12.10
CA LYS A 379 8.37 -15.83 11.34
C LYS A 379 9.80 -16.05 10.81
N ILE A 380 9.93 -16.95 9.84
CA ILE A 380 11.09 -16.91 8.94
C ILE A 380 10.93 -15.70 8.01
N LEU A 381 11.69 -14.64 8.30
CA LEU A 381 11.90 -13.48 7.45
C LEU A 381 13.20 -13.67 6.68
N THR A 382 13.09 -14.00 5.40
CA THR A 382 14.17 -13.75 4.44
C THR A 382 13.71 -12.62 3.53
N GLY A 383 14.62 -11.80 3.01
CA GLY A 383 14.27 -10.54 2.31
C GLY A 383 13.22 -10.66 1.19
N ASP A 384 12.97 -11.87 0.67
CA ASP A 384 12.09 -12.16 -0.45
C ASP A 384 10.81 -12.97 -0.10
N TYR A 385 10.69 -13.56 1.10
CA TYR A 385 9.45 -14.24 1.52
C TYR A 385 9.20 -14.18 3.05
N MET A 386 7.92 -14.15 3.44
CA MET A 386 7.47 -14.16 4.83
C MET A 386 6.46 -15.28 5.07
N ILE A 387 6.75 -16.14 6.05
CA ILE A 387 5.81 -17.16 6.54
C ILE A 387 5.22 -16.65 7.85
N THR A 388 3.89 -16.59 7.93
CA THR A 388 3.18 -16.21 9.16
C THR A 388 2.22 -17.34 9.54
N GLU A 389 2.44 -17.89 10.72
CA GLU A 389 1.49 -18.79 11.39
C GLU A 389 0.39 -17.96 12.06
N MET A 390 -0.84 -18.46 12.04
CA MET A 390 -1.96 -17.85 12.75
C MET A 390 -1.96 -18.31 14.22
N GLU A 391 -1.94 -17.37 15.17
CA GLU A 391 -2.18 -17.68 16.58
C GLU A 391 -3.68 -17.97 16.79
N GLY A 392 -4.03 -19.16 17.29
CA GLY A 392 -5.41 -19.44 17.76
C GLY A 392 -6.23 -20.52 17.04
N GLY A 393 -5.62 -21.44 16.30
CA GLY A 393 -6.33 -22.63 15.80
C GLY A 393 -7.10 -22.40 14.49
N CYS A 394 -7.44 -23.53 13.86
CA CYS A 394 -7.87 -23.69 12.47
C CYS A 394 -8.68 -22.52 11.85
N LEU A 395 -8.33 -22.11 10.62
CA LEU A 395 -9.09 -21.25 9.70
C LEU A 395 -10.49 -21.82 9.36
N CYS A 396 -10.74 -23.09 9.69
CA CYS A 396 -12.05 -23.73 9.64
C CYS A 396 -12.79 -23.80 11.00
N CYS A 397 -12.21 -23.32 12.10
CA CYS A 397 -12.75 -23.48 13.47
C CYS A 397 -12.71 -22.21 14.34
N THR A 398 -11.87 -21.22 14.04
CA THR A 398 -11.73 -20.00 14.85
C THR A 398 -12.00 -18.73 14.02
N LEU A 399 -13.11 -18.08 14.37
CA LEU A 399 -13.50 -16.67 14.18
C LEU A 399 -13.23 -15.97 12.82
N LEU A 400 -14.34 -15.79 12.10
CA LEU A 400 -14.61 -14.64 11.22
C LEU A 400 -13.88 -13.36 11.69
N GLY A 401 -12.86 -12.92 10.93
CA GLY A 401 -12.12 -11.68 11.22
C GLY A 401 -10.59 -11.81 11.16
N ASP A 402 -10.03 -12.95 11.57
CA ASP A 402 -8.58 -13.11 11.72
C ASP A 402 -7.84 -13.20 10.38
N LEU A 403 -8.42 -13.86 9.36
CA LEU A 403 -7.84 -13.90 8.01
C LEU A 403 -7.70 -12.51 7.39
N ARG A 404 -8.72 -11.66 7.55
CA ARG A 404 -8.69 -10.27 7.07
C ARG A 404 -7.64 -9.46 7.80
N GLY A 405 -7.51 -9.64 9.12
CA GLY A 405 -6.47 -9.02 9.93
C GLY A 405 -5.07 -9.42 9.47
N ALA A 406 -4.82 -10.72 9.29
CA ALA A 406 -3.55 -11.27 8.82
C ALA A 406 -3.18 -10.77 7.43
N ILE A 407 -4.10 -10.83 6.46
CA ILE A 407 -3.89 -10.32 5.11
C ILE A 407 -3.63 -8.80 5.13
N LYS A 408 -4.40 -8.03 5.90
CA LYS A 408 -4.20 -6.59 6.04
C LYS A 408 -2.81 -6.28 6.59
N LYS A 409 -2.38 -7.00 7.64
CA LYS A 409 -1.04 -6.87 8.23
C LYS A 409 0.06 -7.22 7.23
N LEU A 410 -0.04 -8.34 6.51
CA LEU A 410 0.91 -8.74 5.47
C LEU A 410 1.01 -7.69 4.36
N CYS A 411 -0.13 -7.17 3.90
CA CYS A 411 -0.16 -6.10 2.91
C CYS A 411 0.51 -4.81 3.42
N TYR A 412 0.50 -4.55 4.73
CA TYR A 412 1.08 -3.34 5.34
C TYR A 412 2.56 -3.47 5.71
N GLU A 413 2.98 -4.64 6.20
CA GLU A 413 4.33 -4.85 6.74
C GLU A 413 5.28 -5.43 5.69
N PHE A 414 4.79 -6.33 4.82
CA PHE A 414 5.64 -7.12 3.93
C PHE A 414 5.54 -6.70 2.45
N TYR A 415 4.42 -6.08 2.05
CA TYR A 415 4.14 -5.69 0.66
C TYR A 415 4.32 -6.87 -0.33
N PRO A 416 3.60 -7.99 -0.15
CA PRO A 416 3.71 -9.13 -1.06
C PRO A 416 3.21 -8.80 -2.46
N ASP A 417 3.75 -9.50 -3.46
CA ASP A 417 3.21 -9.60 -4.81
C ASP A 417 2.21 -10.76 -4.91
N LEU A 418 2.45 -11.81 -4.13
CA LEU A 418 1.62 -13.01 -4.01
C LEU A 418 1.40 -13.36 -2.53
N ILE A 419 0.15 -13.65 -2.18
CA ILE A 419 -0.23 -14.28 -0.91
C ILE A 419 -0.70 -15.70 -1.22
N VAL A 420 -0.15 -16.68 -0.51
CA VAL A 420 -0.56 -18.08 -0.58
C VAL A 420 -1.15 -18.49 0.76
N ILE A 421 -2.38 -18.99 0.76
CA ILE A 421 -3.00 -19.63 1.93
C ILE A 421 -2.87 -21.14 1.76
N GLU A 422 -2.16 -21.81 2.65
CA GLU A 422 -2.16 -23.26 2.78
C GLU A 422 -3.15 -23.69 3.86
N THR A 423 -4.09 -24.57 3.52
CA THR A 423 -5.07 -25.11 4.47
C THR A 423 -4.59 -26.45 5.06
N THR A 424 -5.05 -26.80 6.27
CA THR A 424 -4.87 -28.15 6.81
C THR A 424 -5.41 -29.21 5.85
N GLY A 425 -4.88 -30.43 5.94
CA GLY A 425 -5.33 -31.55 5.11
C GLY A 425 -6.80 -31.94 5.30
N ILE A 426 -7.41 -31.53 6.41
CA ILE A 426 -8.79 -31.84 6.79
C ILE A 426 -9.70 -30.62 6.79
N ALA A 427 -9.22 -29.45 6.33
CA ALA A 427 -10.04 -28.25 6.23
C ALA A 427 -11.00 -28.31 5.06
N ASP A 428 -12.24 -27.87 5.31
CA ASP A 428 -13.18 -27.46 4.27
C ASP A 428 -12.75 -26.07 3.72
N PRO A 429 -12.55 -25.90 2.40
CA PRO A 429 -12.21 -24.61 1.81
C PRO A 429 -13.36 -23.60 1.76
N GLN A 430 -14.62 -24.01 1.94
CA GLN A 430 -15.78 -23.13 1.76
C GLN A 430 -15.76 -21.88 2.66
N PRO A 431 -15.45 -21.98 3.97
CA PRO A 431 -15.37 -20.80 4.84
C PRO A 431 -14.35 -19.76 4.35
N ILE A 432 -13.25 -20.19 3.73
CA ILE A 432 -12.23 -19.29 3.16
C ILE A 432 -12.78 -18.56 1.95
N LEU A 433 -13.49 -19.30 1.08
CA LEU A 433 -14.10 -18.75 -0.12
C LEU A 433 -15.19 -17.72 0.21
N ASP A 434 -15.94 -17.94 1.28
CA ASP A 434 -16.97 -17.02 1.76
C ASP A 434 -16.37 -15.67 2.24
N GLU A 435 -15.10 -15.65 2.65
CA GLU A 435 -14.38 -14.43 3.05
C GLU A 435 -13.83 -13.61 1.88
N ILE A 436 -13.58 -14.24 0.72
CA ILE A 436 -12.97 -13.60 -0.45
C ILE A 436 -13.68 -12.30 -0.88
N PRO A 437 -15.02 -12.20 -0.92
CA PRO A 437 -15.71 -10.96 -1.27
C PRO A 437 -15.38 -9.78 -0.35
N TYR A 438 -15.07 -10.02 0.92
CA TYR A 438 -14.70 -8.99 1.90
C TYR A 438 -13.22 -8.59 1.78
N LEU A 439 -12.39 -9.48 1.23
CA LEU A 439 -10.97 -9.25 0.98
C LEU A 439 -10.70 -8.55 -0.35
N LYS A 440 -11.72 -8.35 -1.20
CA LYS A 440 -11.58 -7.77 -2.54
C LYS A 440 -10.90 -6.39 -2.58
N PHE A 441 -10.88 -5.63 -1.48
CA PHE A 441 -10.19 -4.34 -1.43
C PHE A 441 -8.71 -4.46 -1.08
N LEU A 442 -8.31 -5.58 -0.48
CA LEU A 442 -6.94 -5.84 -0.02
C LEU A 442 -6.17 -6.74 -1.00
N VAL A 443 -6.84 -7.74 -1.58
CA VAL A 443 -6.21 -8.77 -2.42
C VAL A 443 -7.04 -9.03 -3.68
N ARG A 444 -6.40 -9.58 -4.70
CA ARG A 444 -7.05 -10.11 -5.89
C ARG A 444 -7.02 -11.63 -5.82
N PHE A 445 -8.16 -12.24 -5.52
CA PHE A 445 -8.27 -13.69 -5.56
C PHE A 445 -8.05 -14.23 -6.98
N ASP A 446 -7.12 -15.17 -7.10
CA ASP A 446 -6.68 -15.71 -8.39
C ASP A 446 -7.25 -17.11 -8.62
N SER A 447 -6.95 -18.06 -7.74
CA SER A 447 -7.44 -19.44 -7.85
C SER A 447 -7.38 -20.22 -6.53
N LEU A 448 -8.23 -21.24 -6.43
CA LEU A 448 -8.13 -22.33 -5.48
C LEU A 448 -7.57 -23.58 -6.17
N ILE A 449 -6.48 -24.10 -5.63
CA ILE A 449 -5.76 -25.27 -6.14
C ILE A 449 -5.91 -26.40 -5.13
N THR A 450 -6.45 -27.54 -5.57
CA THR A 450 -6.57 -28.74 -4.74
C THR A 450 -5.59 -29.80 -5.21
N VAL A 451 -4.69 -30.22 -4.32
CA VAL A 451 -3.75 -31.33 -4.58
C VAL A 451 -4.38 -32.64 -4.12
N ILE A 452 -4.50 -33.58 -5.05
CA ILE A 452 -5.14 -34.89 -4.84
C ILE A 452 -4.07 -35.97 -4.85
N ASP A 453 -4.10 -36.87 -3.87
CA ASP A 453 -3.34 -38.11 -3.92
C ASP A 453 -4.02 -39.10 -4.87
N GLY A 454 -3.50 -39.25 -6.09
CA GLY A 454 -4.07 -40.15 -7.09
C GLY A 454 -3.97 -41.63 -6.73
N ALA A 455 -2.94 -42.02 -5.96
CA ALA A 455 -2.73 -43.40 -5.55
C ALA A 455 -3.80 -43.87 -4.55
N ASN A 456 -4.24 -42.96 -3.67
CA ASN A 456 -5.16 -43.29 -2.59
C ASN A 456 -6.59 -42.76 -2.80
N LEU A 457 -6.87 -42.07 -3.91
CA LEU A 457 -8.16 -41.38 -4.11
C LEU A 457 -9.36 -42.32 -3.99
N MET A 458 -9.33 -43.47 -4.68
CA MET A 458 -10.46 -44.39 -4.74
C MET A 458 -10.84 -44.95 -3.35
N GLU A 459 -9.86 -45.18 -2.50
CA GLU A 459 -10.09 -45.72 -1.16
C GLU A 459 -10.52 -44.65 -0.16
N THR A 460 -10.12 -43.39 -0.37
CA THR A 460 -10.27 -42.32 0.62
C THR A 460 -11.51 -41.44 0.36
N ILE A 461 -11.93 -41.29 -0.89
CA ILE A 461 -12.96 -40.32 -1.29
C ILE A 461 -14.33 -40.54 -0.64
N ASP A 462 -14.72 -41.80 -0.41
CA ASP A 462 -15.98 -42.14 0.25
C ASP A 462 -15.84 -42.21 1.77
N LYS A 463 -14.63 -42.45 2.29
CA LYS A 463 -14.35 -42.47 3.73
C LYS A 463 -14.29 -41.07 4.32
N TYR A 464 -13.80 -40.09 3.56
CA TYR A 464 -13.56 -38.73 4.04
C TYR A 464 -14.31 -37.70 3.19
N PRO A 465 -15.50 -37.24 3.63
CA PRO A 465 -16.33 -36.29 2.87
C PRO A 465 -15.61 -34.99 2.48
N VAL A 466 -14.62 -34.56 3.28
CA VAL A 466 -13.81 -33.36 3.02
C VAL A 466 -13.08 -33.42 1.67
N ILE A 467 -12.71 -34.62 1.19
CA ILE A 467 -12.05 -34.79 -0.11
C ILE A 467 -12.99 -34.33 -1.23
N LYS A 468 -14.27 -34.72 -1.17
CA LYS A 468 -15.29 -34.28 -2.14
C LYS A 468 -15.50 -32.76 -2.07
N ALA A 469 -15.50 -32.17 -0.87
CA ALA A 469 -15.61 -30.72 -0.69
C ALA A 469 -14.42 -29.97 -1.33
N GLN A 470 -13.19 -30.44 -1.07
CA GLN A 470 -11.97 -29.88 -1.66
C GLN A 470 -11.94 -29.99 -3.19
N ILE A 471 -12.41 -31.12 -3.75
CA ILE A 471 -12.52 -31.31 -5.21
C ILE A 471 -13.57 -30.36 -5.80
N LYS A 472 -14.72 -30.23 -5.14
CA LYS A 472 -15.84 -29.39 -5.60
C LYS A 472 -15.49 -27.90 -5.64
N ALA A 473 -14.69 -27.42 -4.69
CA ALA A 473 -14.33 -26.01 -4.56
C ALA A 473 -13.21 -25.54 -5.52
N ALA A 474 -12.51 -26.46 -6.18
CA ALA A 474 -11.29 -26.16 -6.91
C ALA A 474 -11.49 -25.57 -8.31
N ASP A 475 -10.64 -24.61 -8.65
CA ASP A 475 -10.42 -24.17 -10.03
C ASP A 475 -9.45 -25.13 -10.73
N PHE A 476 -8.37 -25.51 -10.03
CA PHE A 476 -7.35 -26.45 -10.51
C PHE A 476 -7.24 -27.65 -9.57
N LEU A 477 -7.25 -28.85 -10.15
CA LEU A 477 -7.05 -30.11 -9.46
C LEU A 477 -5.75 -30.75 -9.94
N LEU A 478 -4.78 -30.85 -9.04
CA LEU A 478 -3.52 -31.55 -9.32
C LEU A 478 -3.68 -33.01 -8.88
N LEU A 479 -3.90 -33.92 -9.84
CA LEU A 479 -3.87 -35.35 -9.59
C LEU A 479 -2.40 -35.77 -9.45
N ASN A 480 -1.91 -35.76 -8.22
CA ASN A 480 -0.51 -36.02 -7.87
C ASN A 480 -0.25 -37.50 -7.62
N LYS A 481 1.04 -37.87 -7.52
CA LYS A 481 1.53 -39.24 -7.35
C LYS A 481 1.16 -40.17 -8.51
N SER A 482 1.04 -39.61 -9.71
CA SER A 482 0.72 -40.38 -10.91
C SER A 482 1.78 -41.42 -11.27
N GLU A 483 3.01 -41.28 -10.77
CA GLU A 483 4.07 -42.28 -10.88
C GLU A 483 3.77 -43.60 -10.14
N MET A 484 2.81 -43.60 -9.21
CA MET A 484 2.44 -44.76 -8.39
C MET A 484 1.25 -45.55 -8.96
N ILE A 485 0.62 -45.07 -10.04
CA ILE A 485 -0.59 -45.66 -10.60
C ILE A 485 -0.51 -45.79 -12.13
N ASP A 486 -1.23 -46.77 -12.67
CA ASP A 486 -1.30 -47.02 -14.11
C ASP A 486 -2.28 -46.08 -14.83
N LYS A 487 -2.22 -46.06 -16.17
CA LYS A 487 -3.07 -45.17 -16.98
C LYS A 487 -4.57 -45.41 -16.76
N VAL A 488 -4.98 -46.66 -16.54
CA VAL A 488 -6.37 -47.02 -16.30
C VAL A 488 -6.87 -46.40 -14.99
N SER A 489 -6.08 -46.50 -13.91
CA SER A 489 -6.37 -45.85 -12.64
C SER A 489 -6.42 -44.32 -12.74
N ILE A 490 -5.51 -43.72 -13.52
CA ILE A 490 -5.52 -42.26 -13.78
C ILE A 490 -6.83 -41.83 -14.46
N ASP A 491 -7.28 -42.55 -15.48
CA ASP A 491 -8.50 -42.22 -16.22
C ASP A 491 -9.75 -42.42 -15.35
N ASN A 492 -9.78 -43.48 -14.54
CA ASN A 492 -10.85 -43.68 -13.57
C ASN A 492 -10.92 -42.54 -12.55
N ALA A 493 -9.76 -42.12 -12.01
CA ALA A 493 -9.68 -41.00 -11.08
C ALA A 493 -10.17 -39.69 -11.73
N LYS A 494 -9.78 -39.42 -12.97
CA LYS A 494 -10.26 -38.24 -13.72
C LYS A 494 -11.76 -38.25 -13.94
N ASN A 495 -12.34 -39.40 -14.30
CA ASN A 495 -13.78 -39.54 -14.50
C ASN A 495 -14.55 -39.27 -13.19
N LEU A 496 -14.07 -39.83 -12.09
CA LEU A 496 -14.65 -39.60 -10.77
C LEU A 496 -14.56 -38.12 -10.36
N ILE A 497 -13.40 -37.50 -10.54
CA ILE A 497 -13.19 -36.08 -10.27
C ILE A 497 -14.13 -35.22 -11.12
N LYS A 498 -14.26 -35.51 -12.42
CA LYS A 498 -15.15 -34.78 -13.33
C LYS A 498 -16.63 -34.94 -12.96
N ALA A 499 -17.04 -36.07 -12.40
CA ALA A 499 -18.39 -36.24 -11.90
C ALA A 499 -18.68 -35.32 -10.69
N ILE A 500 -17.67 -35.03 -9.87
CA ILE A 500 -17.79 -34.15 -8.69
C ILE A 500 -17.67 -32.68 -9.09
N ASN A 501 -16.72 -32.34 -9.96
CA ASN A 501 -16.47 -30.99 -10.43
C ASN A 501 -16.27 -30.97 -11.96
N PRO A 502 -17.37 -30.82 -12.73
CA PRO A 502 -17.32 -30.82 -14.20
C PRO A 502 -16.47 -29.68 -14.79
N HIS A 503 -16.42 -28.55 -14.09
CA HIS A 503 -15.76 -27.32 -14.54
C HIS A 503 -14.26 -27.27 -14.20
N SER A 504 -13.82 -28.08 -13.23
CA SER A 504 -12.40 -28.13 -12.82
C SER A 504 -11.45 -28.53 -13.93
N ILE A 505 -10.24 -27.97 -13.84
CA ILE A 505 -9.12 -28.33 -14.71
C ILE A 505 -8.29 -29.39 -13.97
N ILE A 506 -8.13 -30.58 -14.56
CA ILE A 506 -7.40 -31.69 -13.94
C ILE A 506 -6.03 -31.83 -14.59
N ILE A 507 -4.98 -31.56 -13.81
CA ILE A 507 -3.59 -31.67 -14.22
C ILE A 507 -2.98 -32.90 -13.54
N THR A 508 -2.54 -33.86 -14.34
CA THR A 508 -1.81 -35.02 -13.82
C THR A 508 -0.38 -34.61 -13.52
N THR A 509 0.09 -34.90 -12.31
CA THR A 509 1.43 -34.48 -11.84
C THR A 509 2.14 -35.64 -11.13
N SER A 510 3.46 -35.60 -11.17
CA SER A 510 4.34 -36.44 -10.36
C SER A 510 5.13 -35.55 -9.41
N HIS A 511 5.19 -35.90 -8.12
CA HIS A 511 5.81 -35.07 -7.08
C HIS A 511 5.37 -33.59 -7.10
N ALA A 512 4.10 -33.30 -7.37
CA ALA A 512 3.54 -31.95 -7.54
C ALA A 512 4.24 -31.13 -8.64
N ASN A 513 4.73 -31.78 -9.70
CA ASN A 513 5.38 -31.12 -10.83
C ASN A 513 4.34 -30.59 -11.80
N VAL A 514 4.20 -29.26 -11.82
CA VAL A 514 3.27 -28.53 -12.66
C VAL A 514 3.93 -27.26 -13.14
N ASN A 515 3.64 -26.85 -14.38
CA ASN A 515 4.13 -25.58 -14.90
C ASN A 515 3.51 -24.42 -14.09
N PRO A 516 4.31 -23.63 -13.36
CA PRO A 516 3.79 -22.56 -12.52
C PRO A 516 2.97 -21.51 -13.29
N ARG A 517 3.22 -21.31 -14.61
CA ARG A 517 2.44 -20.38 -15.44
C ARG A 517 0.96 -20.77 -15.60
N LEU A 518 0.60 -22.02 -15.35
CA LEU A 518 -0.81 -22.44 -15.30
C LEU A 518 -1.50 -21.90 -14.06
N LEU A 519 -0.77 -21.93 -12.93
CA LEU A 519 -1.27 -21.56 -11.62
C LEU A 519 -1.21 -20.04 -11.41
N PHE A 520 -0.23 -19.37 -11.99
CA PHE A 520 0.05 -17.96 -11.74
C PHE A 520 -0.28 -17.04 -12.90
N ALA A 521 -0.64 -15.82 -12.52
CA ALA A 521 -0.34 -14.68 -13.34
C ALA A 521 1.14 -14.23 -13.16
N THR A 522 1.92 -14.10 -14.24
CA THR A 522 3.15 -13.25 -14.20
C THR A 522 2.94 -11.96 -15.01
N GLN A 523 3.53 -10.87 -14.53
CA GLN A 523 3.60 -9.57 -15.24
C GLN A 523 4.58 -9.64 -16.42
N LYS A 524 5.63 -10.45 -16.30
CA LYS A 524 6.64 -10.70 -17.34
C LYS A 524 6.04 -11.25 -18.64
N ASP A 525 5.02 -12.10 -18.55
CA ASP A 525 4.30 -12.59 -19.74
C ASP A 525 3.73 -11.40 -20.54
N ILE A 526 3.28 -10.34 -19.88
CA ILE A 526 2.68 -9.16 -20.50
C ILE A 526 3.75 -8.16 -20.97
N GLU A 527 4.81 -7.97 -20.20
CA GLU A 527 5.94 -7.08 -20.52
C GLU A 527 6.64 -7.49 -21.82
N SER A 528 6.72 -8.80 -22.08
CA SER A 528 7.26 -9.33 -23.35
C SER A 528 6.52 -8.83 -24.60
N PHE A 529 5.28 -8.35 -24.46
CA PHE A 529 4.48 -7.82 -25.58
C PHE A 529 4.62 -6.31 -25.82
N PHE A 530 5.26 -5.58 -24.90
CA PHE A 530 5.48 -4.13 -25.00
C PHE A 530 6.91 -3.77 -25.41
N ILE A 531 7.77 -4.77 -25.60
CA ILE A 531 9.07 -4.58 -26.26
C ILE A 531 8.78 -4.36 -27.74
N ASP A 532 9.13 -3.18 -28.23
CA ASP A 532 8.94 -2.74 -29.61
C ASP A 532 9.60 -3.77 -30.55
N GLU A 533 8.90 -4.22 -31.61
CA GLU A 533 9.46 -5.16 -32.62
C GLU A 533 10.79 -4.63 -33.21
N LYS A 534 11.02 -3.31 -33.15
CA LYS A 534 12.25 -2.63 -33.58
C LYS A 534 13.47 -2.88 -32.70
N GLU A 535 13.33 -3.22 -31.42
CA GLU A 535 14.48 -3.60 -30.57
C GLU A 535 14.90 -5.05 -30.76
N ILE A 536 13.94 -5.94 -31.07
CA ILE A 536 14.20 -7.36 -31.38
C ILE A 536 14.92 -7.47 -32.74
N LEU A 537 14.48 -6.70 -33.74
CA LEU A 537 15.09 -6.66 -35.07
C LEU A 537 16.52 -6.10 -35.10
N LYS A 538 16.97 -5.37 -34.07
CA LYS A 538 18.38 -4.91 -33.97
C LYS A 538 19.33 -5.96 -33.39
N LYS A 539 18.81 -6.99 -32.72
CA LYS A 539 19.62 -8.13 -32.23
C LYS A 539 19.65 -9.32 -33.19
N ASP A 540 18.76 -9.36 -34.18
CA ASP A 540 18.60 -10.51 -35.09
C ASP A 540 19.31 -10.39 -36.45
N ILE A 541 20.24 -9.44 -36.64
CA ILE A 541 21.07 -9.39 -37.87
C ILE A 541 22.25 -10.40 -37.83
N SER A 542 22.39 -11.19 -36.76
CA SER A 542 23.44 -12.23 -36.71
C SER A 542 22.97 -13.56 -36.12
N SER A 543 21.85 -14.12 -36.59
CA SER A 543 21.68 -15.58 -36.68
C SER A 543 20.28 -15.95 -37.16
N SER A 544 20.19 -16.42 -38.39
CA SER A 544 19.08 -17.26 -38.86
C SER A 544 19.02 -18.53 -38.00
N ASN A 545 18.04 -18.65 -37.10
CA ASN A 545 17.49 -19.95 -36.71
C ASN A 545 16.16 -19.85 -35.94
N LYS A 546 15.23 -20.70 -36.34
CA LYS A 546 13.96 -21.01 -35.66
C LYS A 546 14.20 -21.30 -34.18
N ASN A 547 13.92 -20.36 -33.27
CA ASN A 547 14.00 -20.63 -31.84
C ASN A 547 12.65 -20.39 -31.17
N CYS A 548 11.92 -21.50 -30.98
CA CYS A 548 11.11 -21.71 -29.80
C CYS A 548 11.95 -21.30 -28.57
N ILE A 549 11.43 -20.47 -27.68
CA ILE A 549 12.08 -20.15 -26.42
C ILE A 549 12.12 -21.44 -25.57
N LYS A 550 13.19 -22.23 -25.73
CA LYS A 550 13.57 -23.28 -24.79
C LYS A 550 14.24 -22.60 -23.61
N HIS A 551 13.49 -22.38 -22.53
CA HIS A 551 14.11 -22.17 -21.23
C HIS A 551 14.81 -23.49 -20.84
N GLN A 552 16.15 -23.45 -20.80
CA GLN A 552 16.94 -24.54 -20.24
C GLN A 552 16.63 -24.64 -18.74
N GLY A 553 16.26 -25.83 -18.27
CA GLY A 553 16.26 -26.17 -16.85
C GLY A 553 14.91 -26.43 -16.17
N LEU A 554 14.01 -27.19 -16.80
CA LEU A 554 13.06 -28.10 -16.12
C LEU A 554 12.33 -28.87 -17.22
N ASP A 555 12.69 -30.13 -17.41
CA ASP A 555 12.02 -31.04 -18.34
C ASP A 555 10.58 -31.28 -17.85
N ILE A 556 9.66 -30.38 -18.23
CA ILE A 556 8.23 -30.49 -17.93
C ILE A 556 7.61 -31.38 -18.99
N VAL A 557 7.66 -32.70 -18.77
CA VAL A 557 6.81 -33.65 -19.48
C VAL A 557 5.57 -33.87 -18.62
N THR A 558 4.41 -33.41 -19.11
CA THR A 558 3.15 -34.16 -19.29
C THR A 558 2.00 -33.16 -19.53
N GLN A 559 1.28 -33.32 -20.66
CA GLN A 559 0.20 -32.48 -21.22
C GLN A 559 0.65 -31.33 -22.14
N ALA A 560 0.24 -31.41 -23.43
CA ALA A 560 0.47 -30.38 -24.44
C ALA A 560 -0.39 -29.14 -24.13
N ILE A 561 0.12 -28.29 -23.25
CA ILE A 561 -0.48 -26.99 -22.95
C ILE A 561 -0.12 -26.02 -24.06
N GLU A 562 -1.14 -25.40 -24.62
CA GLU A 562 -1.01 -24.40 -25.67
C GLU A 562 -1.20 -23.02 -25.05
N ASN A 563 -0.39 -22.07 -25.51
CA ASN A 563 -0.67 -20.66 -25.32
C ASN A 563 -0.60 -19.97 -26.68
N PHE A 564 -1.51 -19.03 -26.90
CA PHE A 564 -1.42 -18.14 -28.05
C PHE A 564 -2.01 -16.78 -27.75
N THR A 565 -1.59 -15.82 -28.57
CA THR A 565 -2.09 -14.46 -28.53
C THR A 565 -3.05 -14.20 -29.69
N ILE A 566 -4.17 -13.57 -29.39
CA ILE A 566 -5.10 -12.96 -30.34
C ILE A 566 -4.95 -11.44 -30.22
N LYS A 567 -4.64 -10.79 -31.35
CA LYS A 567 -4.61 -9.34 -31.50
C LYS A 567 -5.80 -8.91 -32.35
N LEU A 568 -6.63 -7.97 -31.87
CA LEU A 568 -7.83 -7.49 -32.58
C LEU A 568 -7.92 -5.96 -32.54
N GLN A 569 -8.20 -5.36 -33.70
CA GLN A 569 -8.53 -3.93 -33.79
C GLN A 569 -10.01 -3.70 -33.42
N GLY A 570 -10.35 -2.48 -32.98
CA GLY A 570 -11.72 -2.09 -32.66
C GLY A 570 -12.01 -1.92 -31.17
N ILE A 571 -13.29 -1.79 -30.84
CA ILE A 571 -13.83 -1.59 -29.50
C ILE A 571 -14.85 -2.71 -29.25
N PHE A 572 -14.75 -3.41 -28.12
CA PHE A 572 -15.71 -4.45 -27.73
C PHE A 572 -17.00 -3.83 -27.18
N ASP A 573 -18.12 -4.46 -27.51
CA ASP A 573 -19.35 -4.30 -26.73
C ASP A 573 -19.21 -5.07 -25.41
N GLU A 574 -19.46 -4.40 -24.28
CA GLU A 574 -19.25 -4.96 -22.95
C GLU A 574 -20.14 -6.18 -22.70
N LYS A 575 -21.41 -6.15 -23.14
CA LYS A 575 -22.33 -7.27 -22.95
C LYS A 575 -21.94 -8.46 -23.82
N ALA A 576 -21.60 -8.23 -25.08
CA ALA A 576 -21.16 -9.29 -25.98
C ALA A 576 -19.87 -9.97 -25.50
N LEU A 577 -18.91 -9.20 -24.96
CA LEU A 577 -17.67 -9.76 -24.41
C LEU A 577 -17.95 -10.57 -23.13
N ILE A 578 -18.80 -10.08 -22.23
CA ILE A 578 -19.17 -10.81 -21.01
C ILE A 578 -19.83 -12.15 -21.36
N ASN A 579 -20.74 -12.17 -22.33
CA ASN A 579 -21.37 -13.42 -22.80
C ASN A 579 -20.33 -14.39 -23.36
N PHE A 580 -19.41 -13.90 -24.20
CA PHE A 580 -18.30 -14.71 -24.70
C PHE A 580 -17.46 -15.33 -23.58
N LEU A 581 -17.16 -14.56 -22.52
CA LEU A 581 -16.41 -15.06 -21.37
C LEU A 581 -17.18 -16.12 -20.58
N GLY A 582 -18.50 -15.97 -20.46
CA GLY A 582 -19.38 -16.97 -19.84
C GLY A 582 -19.46 -18.28 -20.62
N ASP A 583 -19.38 -18.21 -21.95
CA ASP A 583 -19.46 -19.37 -22.85
C ASP A 583 -18.10 -20.05 -23.14
N LEU A 584 -17.02 -19.57 -22.51
CA LEU A 584 -15.70 -20.17 -22.69
C LEU A 584 -15.70 -21.62 -22.21
N SER A 585 -15.28 -22.52 -23.10
CA SER A 585 -15.14 -23.94 -22.77
C SER A 585 -14.08 -24.16 -21.68
N SER A 586 -14.21 -25.25 -20.91
CA SER A 586 -13.22 -25.68 -19.90
C SER A 586 -11.84 -26.03 -20.47
N SER A 587 -11.68 -26.06 -21.80
CA SER A 587 -10.38 -26.15 -22.47
C SER A 587 -9.53 -24.88 -22.31
N VAL A 588 -10.18 -23.72 -22.09
CA VAL A 588 -9.52 -22.44 -21.80
C VAL A 588 -9.36 -22.32 -20.29
N TYR A 589 -8.13 -22.54 -19.84
CA TYR A 589 -7.80 -22.52 -18.42
C TYR A 589 -7.70 -21.11 -17.88
N ARG A 590 -7.07 -20.24 -18.67
CA ARG A 590 -6.81 -18.85 -18.32
C ARG A 590 -6.85 -17.97 -19.56
N LEU A 591 -7.36 -16.77 -19.38
CA LEU A 591 -7.32 -15.71 -20.38
C LEU A 591 -6.87 -14.43 -19.69
N LYS A 592 -5.96 -13.70 -20.34
CA LYS A 592 -5.57 -12.36 -19.92
C LYS A 592 -5.50 -11.45 -21.13
N GLY A 593 -5.78 -10.17 -20.95
CA GLY A 593 -5.57 -9.26 -22.04
C GLY A 593 -5.91 -7.84 -21.75
N ILE A 594 -5.60 -6.97 -22.69
CA ILE A 594 -6.04 -5.59 -22.67
C ILE A 594 -7.13 -5.45 -23.72
N VAL A 595 -8.28 -4.98 -23.25
CA VAL A 595 -9.49 -4.82 -24.04
C VAL A 595 -9.99 -3.38 -23.96
N ARG A 596 -10.53 -2.88 -25.06
CA ARG A 596 -11.19 -1.58 -25.15
C ARG A 596 -12.68 -1.82 -25.16
N LEU A 597 -13.40 -1.26 -24.19
CA LEU A 597 -14.85 -1.40 -24.09
C LEU A 597 -15.57 -0.12 -24.51
N LYS A 598 -16.73 -0.27 -25.15
CA LYS A 598 -17.61 0.85 -25.51
C LYS A 598 -17.97 1.66 -24.26
N GLY A 599 -17.86 2.98 -24.33
CA GLY A 599 -18.20 3.88 -23.23
C GLY A 599 -17.14 3.98 -22.11
N LYS A 600 -15.99 3.30 -22.22
CA LYS A 600 -14.87 3.45 -21.29
C LYS A 600 -13.76 4.30 -21.92
N PRO A 601 -13.28 5.37 -21.25
CA PRO A 601 -12.29 6.28 -21.84
C PRO A 601 -10.88 5.67 -21.91
N ASN A 602 -10.60 4.68 -21.06
CA ASN A 602 -9.33 3.97 -21.03
C ASN A 602 -9.55 2.47 -21.29
N PRO A 603 -8.56 1.77 -21.87
CA PRO A 603 -8.56 0.31 -21.94
C PRO A 603 -8.71 -0.30 -20.54
N LEU A 604 -9.12 -1.56 -20.51
CA LEU A 604 -9.21 -2.37 -19.31
C LEU A 604 -8.33 -3.60 -19.46
N PHE A 605 -7.70 -4.00 -18.37
CA PHE A 605 -7.05 -5.29 -18.26
C PHE A 605 -8.10 -6.33 -17.86
N LEU A 606 -8.37 -7.27 -18.75
CA LEU A 606 -9.22 -8.42 -18.54
C LEU A 606 -8.38 -9.58 -18.00
N GLN A 607 -8.85 -10.20 -16.93
CA GLN A 607 -8.34 -11.47 -16.43
C GLN A 607 -9.49 -12.44 -16.27
N PHE A 608 -9.29 -13.68 -16.72
CA PHE A 608 -10.24 -14.79 -16.59
C PHE A 608 -9.52 -16.04 -16.12
N VAL A 609 -10.11 -16.73 -15.15
CA VAL A 609 -9.65 -17.99 -14.57
C VAL A 609 -10.85 -18.86 -14.27
N SER A 610 -10.91 -20.05 -14.88
CA SER A 610 -11.91 -21.09 -14.57
C SER A 610 -13.36 -20.57 -14.46
N GLY A 611 -13.80 -19.78 -15.45
CA GLY A 611 -15.17 -19.25 -15.52
C GLY A 611 -15.41 -17.91 -14.82
N ARG A 612 -14.46 -17.45 -13.99
CA ARG A 612 -14.53 -16.13 -13.34
C ARG A 612 -13.71 -15.12 -14.13
N PHE A 613 -14.17 -13.87 -14.19
CA PHE A 613 -13.40 -12.78 -14.79
C PHE A 613 -13.47 -11.48 -14.00
N GLU A 614 -12.47 -10.64 -14.19
CA GLU A 614 -12.38 -9.30 -13.62
C GLU A 614 -11.83 -8.33 -14.68
N PHE A 615 -12.39 -7.11 -14.70
CA PHE A 615 -11.86 -5.99 -15.48
C PHE A 615 -11.17 -4.99 -14.55
N ILE A 616 -9.92 -4.68 -14.83
CA ILE A 616 -9.08 -3.76 -14.06
C ILE A 616 -8.75 -2.55 -14.92
N GLN A 617 -8.76 -1.35 -14.33
CA GLN A 617 -8.46 -0.13 -15.09
C GLN A 617 -7.01 -0.12 -15.59
N PHE A 618 -6.83 0.06 -16.90
CA PHE A 618 -5.51 0.18 -17.52
C PHE A 618 -5.16 1.65 -17.71
N LEU A 619 -4.06 2.10 -17.10
CA LEU A 619 -3.73 3.53 -17.02
C LEU A 619 -3.04 4.10 -18.26
N LYS A 620 -2.60 3.27 -19.22
CA LYS A 620 -2.10 3.78 -20.51
C LYS A 620 -3.24 4.01 -21.49
N LYS A 621 -3.22 5.17 -22.15
CA LYS A 621 -4.15 5.53 -23.22
C LYS A 621 -3.88 4.75 -24.53
N GLU A 622 -2.72 4.12 -24.67
CA GLU A 622 -2.32 3.38 -25.87
C GLU A 622 -2.05 1.91 -25.58
N PRO A 623 -3.03 1.05 -25.89
CA PRO A 623 -2.71 -0.10 -26.71
C PRO A 623 -3.77 -0.24 -27.80
N LYS A 624 -3.37 0.08 -29.02
CA LYS A 624 -3.93 -0.53 -30.22
C LYS A 624 -2.90 -1.57 -30.65
N PRO A 625 -3.25 -2.85 -30.86
CA PRO A 625 -4.59 -3.47 -30.82
C PRO A 625 -5.04 -3.92 -29.40
N ASN A 626 -6.26 -4.44 -29.28
CA ASN A 626 -6.63 -5.32 -28.15
C ASN A 626 -5.75 -6.56 -28.20
N ILE A 627 -5.27 -7.04 -27.05
CA ILE A 627 -4.34 -8.17 -26.96
C ILE A 627 -4.89 -9.14 -25.94
N LEU A 628 -5.15 -10.39 -26.32
CA LEU A 628 -5.69 -11.43 -25.47
C LEU A 628 -4.80 -12.68 -25.58
N VAL A 629 -4.30 -13.18 -24.46
CA VAL A 629 -3.51 -14.39 -24.33
C VAL A 629 -4.38 -15.47 -23.72
N PHE A 630 -4.54 -16.56 -24.46
CA PHE A 630 -5.26 -17.76 -24.03
C PHE A 630 -4.25 -18.81 -23.62
N ILE A 631 -4.53 -19.50 -22.52
CA ILE A 631 -3.75 -20.62 -22.00
C ILE A 631 -4.72 -21.77 -21.75
N GLY A 632 -4.41 -22.96 -22.26
CA GLY A 632 -5.33 -24.09 -22.21
C GLY A 632 -4.78 -25.32 -22.91
N GLN A 633 -5.66 -26.28 -23.19
CA GLN A 633 -5.31 -27.52 -23.89
C GLN A 633 -6.28 -27.78 -25.04
N GLY A 634 -5.76 -28.12 -26.23
CA GLY A 634 -6.59 -28.38 -27.41
C GLY A 634 -7.34 -27.14 -27.90
N LEU A 635 -6.70 -25.98 -27.83
CA LEU A 635 -7.35 -24.70 -28.08
C LEU A 635 -7.48 -24.45 -29.60
N LYS A 636 -8.69 -24.15 -30.05
CA LYS A 636 -8.95 -23.80 -31.46
C LYS A 636 -8.86 -22.28 -31.66
N LYS A 637 -7.65 -21.79 -31.96
CA LYS A 637 -7.36 -20.36 -32.11
C LYS A 637 -8.31 -19.63 -33.05
N ASP A 638 -8.61 -20.21 -34.22
CA ASP A 638 -9.45 -19.56 -35.22
C ASP A 638 -10.91 -19.39 -34.75
N ILE A 639 -11.45 -20.38 -34.04
CA ILE A 639 -12.80 -20.31 -33.47
C ILE A 639 -12.87 -19.22 -32.40
N LEU A 640 -11.90 -19.19 -31.48
CA LEU A 640 -11.85 -18.18 -30.42
C LEU A 640 -11.67 -16.77 -31.00
N LYS A 641 -10.86 -16.62 -32.06
CA LYS A 641 -10.69 -15.35 -32.77
C LYS A 641 -11.99 -14.89 -33.44
N SER A 642 -12.65 -15.75 -34.22
CA SER A 642 -13.91 -15.40 -34.89
C SER A 642 -15.04 -15.09 -33.91
N SER A 643 -15.10 -15.77 -32.76
CA SER A 643 -16.07 -15.45 -31.70
C SER A 643 -15.79 -14.10 -31.06
N LEU A 644 -14.53 -13.77 -30.77
CA LEU A 644 -14.15 -12.44 -30.28
C LEU A 644 -14.45 -11.33 -31.29
N GLU A 645 -14.22 -11.56 -32.59
CA GLU A 645 -14.53 -10.58 -33.64
C GLU A 645 -16.02 -10.20 -33.65
N LYS A 646 -16.92 -11.13 -33.35
CA LYS A 646 -18.38 -10.86 -33.21
C LYS A 646 -18.72 -9.99 -32.01
N CYS A 647 -17.85 -9.92 -31.00
CA CYS A 647 -18.04 -9.07 -29.82
C CYS A 647 -17.62 -7.61 -30.08
N LEU A 648 -17.00 -7.29 -31.22
CA LEU A 648 -16.64 -5.93 -31.59
C LEU A 648 -17.89 -5.14 -31.99
N THR A 649 -17.91 -3.86 -31.63
CA THR A 649 -18.95 -2.93 -32.07
C THR A 649 -18.87 -2.76 -33.59
N LYS A 650 -20.03 -2.80 -34.26
CA LYS A 650 -20.14 -2.43 -35.68
C LYS A 650 -19.81 -0.97 -35.92
#